data_AF-A0A8J7N8P1-F1
#
_entry.id   AF-A0A8J7N8P1-F1
#
_cell.length_a   1.000
_cell.length_b   1.000
_cell.length_c   1.000
_cell.angle_alpha   90.00
_cell.angle_beta   90.00
_cell.angle_gamma   90.00
#
_symmetry.space_group_name_H-M   'P 1'
#
loop_
_entity.id
_entity.type
_entity.pdbx_description
1 polymer ?
#
loop_
_entity_poly.entity_id
_entity_poly.type
_entity_poly.pdbx_seq_one_letter_code
_entity_poly.pdbx_strand_id
1 'polypeptide(L)'
;MMNKQELNNALLDFAKEGALSKILEVLGEGADINAKDHAGNTAMHFAAYNLLTDVVKFFIEKGVKVNQKNQAGETPLHTAASCGNLEVLKVLLDSGAELDAEDYERATPLQVACSGGHLDIAKELISKGANVNSTNFLGNTPLHLASYGGHLEIAIELISKGANINAANRDNVTPAYAAATSNHFELVSEFVKRGYDLNQRDDNGQTLLHFAVSNGYLNIVQELIKSKADVNVRDKWMWTPLFIAASKGRLDILKELITAGADPNLKEMNGNNPLSAAAWAGYLDIVHELIKAGSDVNNINTEGWSVLHLAGQQNHLELVRALLKAGADPNLTNIGHPKEIIWAVTYKQLDYLQELIKAGADVNTKGEKGSSGLHYAAYNANIDILKELIKAGANINAKDDNGATPIYSAVAGKHKEILEELIHSNCDINARDNKGSTPLHFAASIGEPSILKRLITAGADVNAKNNDGSSVLTSALLAGSLDTVKELMKSGADINSRDKFGSTVLHTAIESKKPEIVEELIKAGIDVNVKNNTGDTPLHVASSLGYDDVIHRLIEKGAKINERNEKGIIPLHYACIKNNPSSVKALLEKGADFEARTEAGESPLDFAVTSDNLDITLELVRKGCKYDLKNEGLRTILGRGDREGNPEAMRIMSGLKVNADLIAAVGKKDLDKIRGLLSKGADINYQSTNEGETPLLIAVKDRSADIATELLAKGANPNIKDSAGYSPLWEAVRMEDLGLIKTLLDAGANPDEIDNKGALISFLKYQTEQEGNNDAAALLGRLNVSVPKDAVKKALYSRFQYHSGDVELLRGLIKSGMDVNYMGEEGSSFLEAPLHIAASGGHLETIQELIKAGADVNIKRPDDGDTPLHFAIAHGRKDVARELIKAGADVNAKGYNGQTPLVSALRCSHIDIVKELLKAGADFKEQKMEIANSLKYHATTGDKDAIECLSLMNVSMDPDLPKQFFDAVRNKDLAGVKEAIAKGVDVNARNKDYETPLILAITKSGKEIVEELIAAGASPRILGGFPSESPMQAAIRTKNYDITKIIKAAGG
;
A
#
# COMPACT_ATOMS: atom_id res chain seq x y z
N MET A 1 64.78 63.34 24.67
CA MET A 1 63.85 62.96 25.75
C MET A 1 62.93 61.91 25.19
N MET A 2 62.88 60.75 25.83
CA MET A 2 61.91 59.72 25.49
C MET A 2 60.49 60.27 25.67
N ASN A 3 59.57 59.87 24.80
CA ASN A 3 58.15 60.18 25.01
C ASN A 3 57.57 59.31 26.14
N LYS A 4 56.39 59.67 26.67
CA LYS A 4 55.79 58.95 27.81
C LYS A 4 55.59 57.45 27.56
N GLN A 5 55.29 57.05 26.32
CA GLN A 5 55.13 55.64 25.96
C GLN A 5 56.47 54.90 25.93
N GLU A 6 57.52 55.53 25.39
CA GLU A 6 58.89 54.99 25.41
C GLU A 6 59.41 54.82 26.84
N LEU A 7 59.13 55.80 27.73
CA LEU A 7 59.44 55.71 29.17
C LEU A 7 58.69 54.56 29.86
N ASN A 8 57.40 54.39 29.56
CA ASN A 8 56.60 53.28 30.09
C ASN A 8 57.11 51.92 29.61
N ASN A 9 57.48 51.79 28.34
CA ASN A 9 58.05 50.55 27.80
C ASN A 9 59.42 50.26 28.43
N ALA A 10 60.29 51.27 28.56
CA ALA A 10 61.59 51.13 29.22
C ALA A 10 61.45 50.71 30.69
N LEU A 11 60.47 51.25 31.42
CA LEU A 11 60.15 50.83 32.78
C LEU A 11 59.84 49.33 32.85
N LEU A 12 58.99 48.83 31.95
CA LEU A 12 58.61 47.42 31.91
C LEU A 12 59.79 46.52 31.54
N ASP A 13 60.63 46.93 30.60
CA ASP A 13 61.82 46.18 30.19
C ASP A 13 62.88 46.16 31.31
N PHE A 14 63.13 47.28 31.98
CA PHE A 14 64.02 47.31 33.15
C PHE A 14 63.47 46.51 34.34
N ALA A 15 62.13 46.44 34.50
CA ALA A 15 61.49 45.56 35.47
C ALA A 15 61.64 44.08 35.14
N LYS A 16 61.74 43.70 33.85
CA LYS A 16 62.11 42.33 33.43
C LYS A 16 63.58 42.02 33.70
N GLU A 17 64.47 43.00 33.50
CA GLU A 17 65.93 42.84 33.65
C GLU A 17 66.41 42.88 35.11
N GLY A 18 65.61 43.40 36.05
CA GLY A 18 66.03 43.58 37.43
C GLY A 18 66.83 44.87 37.67
N ALA A 19 66.85 45.80 36.72
CA ALA A 19 67.71 46.98 36.74
C ALA A 19 67.12 48.10 37.61
N LEU A 20 67.13 47.93 38.94
CA LEU A 20 66.50 48.84 39.90
C LEU A 20 66.97 50.31 39.78
N SER A 21 68.25 50.54 39.48
CA SER A 21 68.81 51.88 39.25
C SER A 21 68.18 52.56 38.03
N LYS A 22 67.99 51.82 36.93
CA LYS A 22 67.34 52.33 35.71
C LYS A 22 65.84 52.53 35.90
N ILE A 23 65.18 51.66 36.69
CA ILE A 23 63.77 51.84 37.09
C ILE A 23 63.58 53.17 37.83
N LEU A 24 64.47 53.51 38.77
CA LEU A 24 64.44 54.79 39.49
C LEU A 24 64.64 55.99 38.55
N GLU A 25 65.54 55.87 37.58
CA GLU A 25 65.81 56.91 36.57
C GLU A 25 64.56 57.19 35.74
N VAL A 26 63.96 56.17 35.11
CA VAL A 26 62.77 56.38 34.24
C VAL A 26 61.53 56.83 35.01
N LEU A 27 61.38 56.44 36.29
CA LEU A 27 60.33 56.98 37.15
C LEU A 27 60.56 58.46 37.48
N GLY A 28 61.82 58.87 37.68
CA GLY A 28 62.21 60.28 37.83
C GLY A 28 61.96 61.12 36.58
N GLU A 29 62.05 60.51 35.40
CA GLU A 29 61.72 61.13 34.11
C GLU A 29 60.21 61.14 33.78
N GLY A 30 59.37 60.56 34.64
CA GLY A 30 57.91 60.63 34.52
C GLY A 30 57.24 59.40 33.89
N ALA A 31 57.90 58.23 33.88
CA ALA A 31 57.25 56.96 33.57
C ALA A 31 56.08 56.69 34.53
N ASP A 32 54.97 56.14 34.02
CA ASP A 32 53.85 55.71 34.83
C ASP A 32 54.21 54.41 35.54
N ILE A 33 54.28 54.45 36.88
CA ILE A 33 54.59 53.28 37.71
C ILE A 33 53.58 52.14 37.54
N ASN A 34 52.37 52.43 37.06
CA ASN A 34 51.33 51.45 36.74
C ASN A 34 51.24 51.14 35.24
N ALA A 35 52.30 51.43 34.47
CA ALA A 35 52.37 51.08 33.06
C ALA A 35 52.06 49.59 32.83
N LYS A 36 51.42 49.32 31.71
CA LYS A 36 51.05 47.97 31.25
C LYS A 36 51.53 47.76 29.84
N ASP A 37 51.97 46.53 29.53
CA ASP A 37 52.23 46.13 28.15
C ASP A 37 50.92 45.85 27.37
N HIS A 38 51.04 45.38 26.13
CA HIS A 38 49.90 45.04 25.28
C HIS A 38 49.06 43.85 25.82
N ALA A 39 49.62 43.01 26.70
CA ALA A 39 48.93 41.91 27.36
C ALA A 39 48.41 42.31 28.77
N GLY A 40 48.53 43.59 29.15
CA GLY A 40 48.11 44.10 30.44
C GLY A 40 49.06 43.79 31.60
N ASN A 41 50.22 43.20 31.35
CA ASN A 41 51.23 42.88 32.36
C ASN A 41 51.85 44.17 32.91
N THR A 42 51.90 44.27 34.23
CA THR A 42 52.58 45.36 34.95
C THR A 42 54.05 45.02 35.19
N ALA A 43 54.84 46.01 35.62
CA ALA A 43 56.21 45.79 36.09
C ALA A 43 56.31 44.70 37.18
N MET A 44 55.27 44.55 38.03
CA MET A 44 55.22 43.47 39.03
C MET A 44 54.99 42.08 38.44
N HIS A 45 54.25 41.94 37.33
CA HIS A 45 54.12 40.64 36.65
C HIS A 45 55.48 40.20 36.08
N PHE A 46 56.20 41.12 35.44
CA PHE A 46 57.53 40.83 34.91
C PHE A 46 58.57 40.54 35.99
N ALA A 47 58.53 41.28 37.09
CA ALA A 47 59.42 41.03 38.23
C ALA A 47 59.09 39.68 38.92
N ALA A 48 57.81 39.32 39.01
CA ALA A 48 57.37 38.02 39.52
C ALA A 48 57.78 36.85 38.62
N TYR A 49 57.69 37.03 37.30
CA TYR A 49 58.14 36.06 36.31
C TYR A 49 59.65 35.80 36.36
N ASN A 50 60.47 36.85 36.55
CA ASN A 50 61.94 36.77 36.47
C ASN A 50 62.66 36.61 37.82
N LEU A 51 61.96 36.26 38.90
CA LEU A 51 62.57 36.02 40.22
C LEU A 51 63.22 37.26 40.86
N LEU A 52 62.69 38.45 40.57
CA LEU A 52 63.27 39.72 40.98
C LEU A 52 62.63 40.26 42.26
N THR A 53 62.93 39.61 43.39
CA THR A 53 62.37 39.95 44.71
C THR A 53 62.58 41.41 45.12
N ASP A 54 63.76 41.98 44.84
CA ASP A 54 64.08 43.37 45.20
C ASP A 54 63.27 44.38 44.39
N VAL A 55 62.99 44.07 43.13
CA VAL A 55 62.14 44.90 42.26
C VAL A 55 60.68 44.83 42.72
N VAL A 56 60.20 43.65 43.12
CA VAL A 56 58.84 43.49 43.69
C VAL A 56 58.69 44.29 44.99
N LYS A 57 59.63 44.17 45.93
CA LYS A 57 59.64 44.95 47.18
C LYS A 57 59.63 46.45 46.90
N PHE A 58 60.47 46.90 45.98
CA PHE A 58 60.51 48.30 45.58
C PHE A 58 59.15 48.82 45.07
N PHE A 59 58.48 48.10 44.18
CA PHE A 59 57.16 48.53 43.68
C PHE A 59 56.10 48.53 44.77
N ILE A 60 56.15 47.60 45.73
CA ILE A 60 55.26 47.57 46.90
C ILE A 60 55.49 48.80 47.80
N GLU A 61 56.75 49.13 48.10
CA GLU A 61 57.12 50.34 48.88
C GLU A 61 56.65 51.64 48.21
N LYS A 62 56.60 51.66 46.86
CA LYS A 62 56.07 52.78 46.08
C LYS A 62 54.54 52.80 45.96
N GLY A 63 53.84 51.87 46.62
CA GLY A 63 52.38 51.84 46.69
C GLY A 63 51.69 51.26 45.45
N VAL A 64 52.41 50.48 44.62
CA VAL A 64 51.79 49.77 43.49
C VAL A 64 50.84 48.69 44.02
N LYS A 65 49.60 48.67 43.50
CA LYS A 65 48.58 47.70 43.94
C LYS A 65 48.97 46.26 43.59
N VAL A 66 49.14 45.42 44.61
CA VAL A 66 49.62 44.02 44.49
C VAL A 66 48.70 43.10 43.70
N ASN A 67 47.38 43.35 43.67
CA ASN A 67 46.37 42.50 43.01
C ASN A 67 45.96 42.99 41.61
N GLN A 68 46.81 43.77 40.93
CA GLN A 68 46.48 44.21 39.57
C GLN A 68 46.41 43.01 38.62
N LYS A 69 45.32 42.92 37.86
CA LYS A 69 45.12 41.87 36.86
C LYS A 69 45.67 42.28 35.48
N ASN A 70 46.28 41.32 34.77
CA ASN A 70 46.59 41.42 33.34
C ASN A 70 45.36 41.11 32.46
N GLN A 71 45.52 40.99 31.14
CA GLN A 71 44.41 40.66 30.23
C GLN A 71 43.93 39.20 30.30
N ALA A 72 44.68 38.30 30.94
CA ALA A 72 44.22 36.95 31.28
C ALA A 72 43.50 36.91 32.64
N GLY A 73 43.44 38.04 33.36
CA GLY A 73 42.88 38.10 34.71
C GLY A 73 43.88 37.67 35.79
N GLU A 74 45.10 37.30 35.43
CA GLU A 74 46.14 36.85 36.35
C GLU A 74 46.68 38.02 37.18
N THR A 75 46.99 37.74 38.45
CA THR A 75 47.72 38.67 39.33
C THR A 75 49.21 38.33 39.33
N PRO A 76 50.11 39.21 39.84
CA PRO A 76 51.52 38.86 40.05
C PRO A 76 51.71 37.60 40.90
N LEU A 77 50.75 37.27 41.78
CA LEU A 77 50.75 36.04 42.57
C LEU A 77 50.52 34.78 41.70
N HIS A 78 49.66 34.86 40.67
CA HIS A 78 49.52 33.78 39.68
C HIS A 78 50.81 33.59 38.89
N THR A 79 51.45 34.68 38.45
CA THR A 79 52.71 34.61 37.72
C THR A 79 53.83 34.00 38.56
N ALA A 80 53.96 34.42 39.83
CA ALA A 80 54.91 33.83 40.77
C ALA A 80 54.64 32.34 41.00
N ALA A 81 53.37 31.95 41.10
CA ALA A 81 52.98 30.56 41.26
C ALA A 81 53.26 29.71 40.01
N SER A 82 53.01 30.24 38.81
CA SER A 82 53.29 29.60 37.52
C SER A 82 54.80 29.35 37.30
N CYS A 83 55.63 30.28 37.77
CA CYS A 83 57.08 30.23 37.59
C CYS A 83 57.83 29.51 38.73
N GLY A 84 57.13 29.02 39.77
CA GLY A 84 57.77 28.35 40.89
C GLY A 84 58.56 29.27 41.83
N ASN A 85 58.25 30.57 41.86
CA ASN A 85 59.06 31.58 42.54
C ASN A 85 58.62 31.85 43.99
N LEU A 86 59.16 31.06 44.93
CA LEU A 86 58.71 31.04 46.33
C LEU A 86 58.98 32.36 47.06
N GLU A 87 60.13 32.98 46.82
CA GLU A 87 60.51 34.20 47.55
C GLU A 87 59.66 35.41 47.13
N VAL A 88 59.38 35.57 45.83
CA VAL A 88 58.42 36.60 45.40
C VAL A 88 57.01 36.28 45.88
N LEU A 89 56.59 35.01 45.81
CA LEU A 89 55.27 34.60 46.29
C LEU A 89 55.06 35.00 47.77
N LYS A 90 56.02 34.72 48.64
CA LYS A 90 55.98 35.11 50.07
C LYS A 90 55.88 36.63 50.23
N VAL A 91 56.72 37.39 49.52
CA VAL A 91 56.69 38.86 49.58
C VAL A 91 55.33 39.40 49.15
N LEU A 92 54.74 38.86 48.08
CA LEU A 92 53.41 39.28 47.61
C LEU A 92 52.32 38.95 48.63
N LEU A 93 52.32 37.75 49.21
CA LEU A 93 51.36 37.33 50.24
C LEU A 93 51.45 38.17 51.50
N ASP A 94 52.66 38.41 52.02
CA ASP A 94 52.89 39.24 53.20
C ASP A 94 52.52 40.71 52.97
N SER A 95 52.46 41.13 51.69
CA SER A 95 52.06 42.48 51.27
C SER A 95 50.57 42.59 50.87
N GLY A 96 49.75 41.60 51.25
CA GLY A 96 48.30 41.64 51.06
C GLY A 96 47.81 41.17 49.69
N ALA A 97 48.59 40.33 48.99
CA ALA A 97 48.09 39.69 47.78
C ALA A 97 46.88 38.78 48.10
N GLU A 98 45.86 38.81 47.25
CA GLU A 98 44.67 37.97 47.37
C GLU A 98 45.03 36.51 47.11
N LEU A 99 45.00 35.68 48.17
CA LEU A 99 45.44 34.29 48.17
C LEU A 99 44.71 33.41 47.16
N ASP A 100 43.38 33.54 47.10
CA ASP A 100 42.48 32.81 46.18
C ASP A 100 41.96 33.72 45.07
N ALA A 101 42.77 34.68 44.59
CA ALA A 101 42.40 35.50 43.44
C ALA A 101 42.04 34.59 42.25
N GLU A 102 40.88 34.81 41.62
CA GLU A 102 40.47 34.08 40.42
C GLU A 102 40.94 34.84 39.16
N ASP A 103 41.64 34.17 38.24
CA ASP A 103 41.87 34.68 36.90
C ASP A 103 40.58 34.63 36.03
N TYR A 104 40.67 34.92 34.73
CA TYR A 104 39.49 34.85 33.87
C TYR A 104 39.02 33.43 33.58
N GLU A 105 39.79 32.38 33.85
CA GLU A 105 39.32 30.99 33.82
C GLU A 105 38.81 30.51 35.19
N ARG A 106 38.77 31.40 36.19
CA ARG A 106 38.54 31.08 37.59
C ARG A 106 39.60 30.16 38.21
N ALA A 107 40.78 30.11 37.63
CA ALA A 107 41.91 29.45 38.24
C ALA A 107 42.51 30.35 39.35
N THR A 108 42.95 29.71 40.42
CA THR A 108 43.63 30.32 41.57
C THR A 108 45.14 30.13 41.47
N PRO A 109 45.97 30.91 42.18
CA PRO A 109 47.41 30.68 42.24
C PRO A 109 47.78 29.26 42.68
N LEU A 110 46.98 28.64 43.57
CA LEU A 110 47.19 27.25 43.99
C LEU A 110 46.96 26.28 42.82
N GLN A 111 45.92 26.46 42.02
CA GLN A 111 45.65 25.64 40.84
C GLN A 111 46.77 25.77 39.80
N VAL A 112 47.27 26.98 39.57
CA VAL A 112 48.41 27.23 38.67
C VAL A 112 49.68 26.52 39.18
N ALA A 113 49.99 26.62 40.47
CA ALA A 113 51.11 25.90 41.09
C ALA A 113 50.97 24.37 40.96
N CYS A 114 49.76 23.84 41.17
CA CYS A 114 49.48 22.42 41.04
C CYS A 114 49.61 21.93 39.60
N SER A 115 49.19 22.73 38.61
CA SER A 115 49.36 22.41 37.19
C SER A 115 50.82 22.46 36.74
N GLY A 116 51.63 23.33 37.35
CA GLY A 116 53.06 23.48 37.04
C GLY A 116 53.99 22.55 37.82
N GLY A 117 53.47 21.78 38.78
CA GLY A 117 54.28 20.85 39.59
C GLY A 117 55.12 21.53 40.67
N HIS A 118 54.80 22.76 41.08
CA HIS A 118 55.59 23.54 42.02
C HIS A 118 55.22 23.24 43.48
N LEU A 119 55.80 22.17 44.04
CA LEU A 119 55.47 21.68 45.39
C LEU A 119 55.64 22.73 46.49
N ASP A 120 56.75 23.47 46.49
CA ASP A 120 57.04 24.44 47.56
C ASP A 120 56.07 25.63 47.54
N ILE A 121 55.65 26.05 46.34
CA ILE A 121 54.59 27.06 46.16
C ILE A 121 53.26 26.54 46.68
N ALA A 122 52.88 25.31 46.28
CA ALA A 122 51.63 24.71 46.72
C ALA A 122 51.58 24.60 48.25
N LYS A 123 52.67 24.14 48.88
CA LYS A 123 52.79 24.06 50.34
C LYS A 123 52.65 25.42 51.02
N GLU A 124 53.33 26.44 50.52
CA GLU A 124 53.22 27.80 51.07
C GLU A 124 51.79 28.33 50.97
N LEU A 125 51.16 28.25 49.79
CA LEU A 125 49.79 28.69 49.56
C LEU A 125 48.79 27.96 50.48
N ILE A 126 48.91 26.63 50.59
CA ILE A 126 48.06 25.83 51.47
C ILE A 126 48.28 26.20 52.94
N SER A 127 49.54 26.44 53.36
CA SER A 127 49.86 26.86 54.74
C SER A 127 49.25 28.22 55.12
N LYS A 128 49.09 29.11 54.13
CA LYS A 128 48.43 30.42 54.27
C LYS A 128 46.90 30.33 54.18
N GLY A 129 46.35 29.13 53.98
CA GLY A 129 44.91 28.87 54.00
C GLY A 129 44.23 28.88 52.62
N ALA A 130 44.97 28.68 51.52
CA ALA A 130 44.39 28.63 50.18
C ALA A 130 43.36 27.50 50.08
N ASN A 131 42.24 27.76 49.39
CA ASN A 131 41.17 26.77 49.28
C ASN A 131 41.56 25.61 48.34
N VAL A 132 41.90 24.47 48.93
CA VAL A 132 42.28 23.23 48.23
C VAL A 132 41.19 22.61 47.36
N ASN A 133 39.94 23.08 47.46
CA ASN A 133 38.78 22.60 46.72
C ASN A 133 38.19 23.65 45.77
N SER A 134 38.85 24.78 45.53
CA SER A 134 38.43 25.76 44.52
C SER A 134 38.33 25.12 43.13
N THR A 135 37.37 25.57 42.32
CA THR A 135 37.13 25.01 40.97
C THR A 135 37.25 26.09 39.91
N ASN A 136 37.97 25.81 38.82
CA ASN A 136 38.01 26.68 37.65
C ASN A 136 36.73 26.53 36.79
N PHE A 137 36.66 27.17 35.62
CA PHE A 137 35.50 27.06 34.71
C PHE A 137 35.21 25.66 34.20
N LEU A 138 36.18 24.76 34.17
CA LEU A 138 35.96 23.34 33.81
C LEU A 138 35.50 22.51 35.01
N GLY A 139 35.40 23.11 36.20
CA GLY A 139 35.14 22.38 37.45
C GLY A 139 36.36 21.68 38.02
N ASN A 140 37.55 21.89 37.46
CA ASN A 140 38.77 21.23 37.92
C ASN A 140 39.25 21.82 39.26
N THR A 141 39.50 20.95 40.24
CA THR A 141 40.14 21.31 41.53
C THR A 141 41.66 21.36 41.41
N PRO A 142 42.41 21.95 42.37
CA PRO A 142 43.86 21.79 42.45
C PRO A 142 44.32 20.33 42.29
N LEU A 143 43.57 19.39 42.88
CA LEU A 143 43.87 17.97 42.82
C LEU A 143 43.71 17.38 41.41
N HIS A 144 42.76 17.86 40.60
CA HIS A 144 42.65 17.46 39.19
C HIS A 144 43.89 17.87 38.40
N LEU A 145 44.35 19.11 38.58
CA LEU A 145 45.50 19.65 37.83
C LEU A 145 46.81 18.96 38.23
N ALA A 146 47.02 18.71 39.53
CA ALA A 146 48.12 17.90 40.01
C ALA A 146 48.06 16.47 39.45
N SER A 147 46.85 15.92 39.27
CA SER A 147 46.64 14.57 38.73
C SER A 147 46.96 14.46 37.25
N TYR A 148 46.57 15.44 36.43
CA TYR A 148 46.94 15.48 35.01
C TYR A 148 48.46 15.53 34.82
N GLY A 149 49.15 16.33 35.62
CA GLY A 149 50.61 16.49 35.61
C GLY A 149 51.38 15.35 36.27
N GLY A 150 50.71 14.44 36.99
CA GLY A 150 51.36 13.32 37.69
C GLY A 150 52.15 13.73 38.94
N HIS A 151 51.83 14.87 39.53
CA HIS A 151 52.56 15.44 40.66
C HIS A 151 52.15 14.80 42.00
N LEU A 152 52.70 13.61 42.26
CA LEU A 152 52.35 12.76 43.40
C LEU A 152 52.44 13.47 44.75
N GLU A 153 53.54 14.16 45.02
CA GLU A 153 53.78 14.83 46.31
C GLU A 153 52.79 15.97 46.56
N ILE A 154 52.42 16.71 45.50
CA ILE A 154 51.42 17.78 45.58
C ILE A 154 50.05 17.19 45.86
N ALA A 155 49.69 16.12 45.17
CA ALA A 155 48.42 15.43 45.38
C ALA A 155 48.28 14.87 46.81
N ILE A 156 49.36 14.29 47.36
CA ILE A 156 49.41 13.83 48.75
C ILE A 156 49.20 14.99 49.73
N GLU A 157 49.89 16.12 49.52
CA GLU A 157 49.74 17.30 50.37
C GLU A 157 48.30 17.82 50.33
N LEU A 158 47.73 17.99 49.14
CA LEU A 158 46.35 18.43 48.94
C LEU A 158 45.34 17.52 49.67
N ILE A 159 45.45 16.20 49.51
CA ILE A 159 44.56 15.23 50.19
C ILE A 159 44.71 15.33 51.70
N SER A 160 45.96 15.44 52.20
CA SER A 160 46.22 15.57 53.64
C SER A 160 45.60 16.82 54.27
N LYS A 161 45.29 17.82 53.44
CA LYS A 161 44.70 19.11 53.82
C LYS A 161 43.22 19.21 53.47
N GLY A 162 42.57 18.09 53.13
CA GLY A 162 41.13 18.00 52.93
C GLY A 162 40.67 18.25 51.49
N ALA A 163 41.54 18.11 50.49
CA ALA A 163 41.10 18.06 49.10
C ALA A 163 40.18 16.85 48.86
N ASN A 164 39.05 17.06 48.19
CA ASN A 164 38.11 16.01 47.87
C ASN A 164 38.69 15.10 46.77
N ILE A 165 39.12 13.90 47.17
CA ILE A 165 39.68 12.87 46.28
C ILE A 165 38.70 12.39 45.20
N ASN A 166 37.39 12.53 45.46
CA ASN A 166 36.30 12.12 44.57
C ASN A 166 35.60 13.33 43.93
N ALA A 167 36.23 14.50 43.90
CA ALA A 167 35.65 15.67 43.23
C ALA A 167 35.40 15.33 41.76
N ALA A 168 34.20 15.58 41.26
CA ALA A 168 33.86 15.44 39.84
C ALA A 168 33.90 16.83 39.20
N ASN A 169 34.66 16.97 38.11
CA ASN A 169 34.62 18.19 37.30
C ASN A 169 33.33 18.25 36.43
N ARG A 170 33.22 19.22 35.52
CA ARG A 170 32.02 19.36 34.67
C ARG A 170 31.79 18.20 33.70
N ASP A 171 32.81 17.43 33.38
CA ASP A 171 32.76 16.23 32.53
C ASP A 171 32.68 14.94 33.36
N ASN A 172 32.36 15.05 34.66
CA ASN A 172 32.34 13.94 35.62
C ASN A 172 33.66 13.16 35.74
N VAL A 173 34.78 13.78 35.34
CA VAL A 173 36.14 13.23 35.52
C VAL A 173 36.55 13.45 36.97
N THR A 174 37.10 12.43 37.62
CA THR A 174 37.73 12.53 38.95
C THR A 174 39.24 12.74 38.85
N PRO A 175 39.92 13.18 39.93
CA PRO A 175 41.37 13.26 39.95
C PRO A 175 42.06 11.92 39.61
N ALA A 176 41.56 10.80 40.14
CA ALA A 176 42.12 9.49 39.81
C ALA A 176 41.91 9.11 38.35
N TYR A 177 40.78 9.48 37.75
CA TYR A 177 40.55 9.30 36.33
C TYR A 177 41.50 10.17 35.50
N ALA A 178 41.71 11.44 35.86
CA ALA A 178 42.70 12.32 35.22
C ALA A 178 44.13 11.73 35.29
N ALA A 179 44.55 11.22 36.46
CA ALA A 179 45.84 10.55 36.60
C ALA A 179 45.95 9.30 35.69
N ALA A 180 44.88 8.51 35.58
CA ALA A 180 44.84 7.36 34.68
C ALA A 180 44.85 7.74 33.20
N THR A 181 44.21 8.85 32.79
CA THR A 181 44.26 9.34 31.40
C THR A 181 45.68 9.70 30.95
N SER A 182 46.51 10.19 31.88
CA SER A 182 47.93 10.45 31.65
C SER A 182 48.84 9.26 31.99
N ASN A 183 48.27 8.10 32.35
CA ASN A 183 48.97 6.87 32.73
C ASN A 183 49.93 7.01 33.94
N HIS A 184 49.57 7.82 34.93
CA HIS A 184 50.34 8.01 36.17
C HIS A 184 49.96 6.97 37.23
N PHE A 185 50.46 5.74 37.07
CA PHE A 185 50.10 4.59 37.91
C PHE A 185 50.34 4.81 39.41
N GLU A 186 51.50 5.35 39.78
CA GLU A 186 51.89 5.57 41.19
C GLU A 186 50.87 6.47 41.90
N LEU A 187 50.39 7.49 41.19
CA LEU A 187 49.39 8.42 41.69
C LEU A 187 48.01 7.77 41.80
N VAL A 188 47.61 6.96 40.82
CA VAL A 188 46.36 6.19 40.90
C VAL A 188 46.41 5.22 42.10
N SER A 189 47.51 4.48 42.29
CA SER A 189 47.68 3.58 43.44
C SER A 189 47.59 4.34 44.77
N GLU A 190 48.17 5.53 44.86
CA GLU A 190 48.07 6.35 46.06
C GLU A 190 46.64 6.84 46.33
N PHE A 191 45.89 7.22 45.29
CA PHE A 191 44.49 7.60 45.46
C PHE A 191 43.62 6.43 45.96
N VAL A 192 43.82 5.24 45.40
CA VAL A 192 43.11 4.03 45.81
C VAL A 192 43.40 3.71 47.28
N LYS A 193 44.67 3.80 47.73
CA LYS A 193 45.04 3.61 49.14
C LYS A 193 44.40 4.62 50.09
N ARG A 194 44.12 5.84 49.60
CA ARG A 194 43.54 6.94 50.38
C ARG A 194 42.02 7.02 50.33
N GLY A 195 41.35 5.97 49.86
CA GLY A 195 39.90 5.87 49.89
C GLY A 195 39.19 6.54 48.72
N TYR A 196 39.82 6.56 47.54
CA TYR A 196 39.12 6.87 46.29
C TYR A 196 37.92 5.93 46.09
N ASP A 197 36.78 6.49 45.67
CA ASP A 197 35.57 5.71 45.40
C ASP A 197 35.69 4.98 44.06
N LEU A 198 35.94 3.66 44.14
CA LEU A 198 36.10 2.78 42.98
C LEU A 198 34.80 2.61 42.16
N ASN A 199 33.65 2.99 42.72
CA ASN A 199 32.34 2.86 42.07
C ASN A 199 31.87 4.15 41.42
N GLN A 200 32.63 5.24 41.50
CA GLN A 200 32.30 6.49 40.83
C GLN A 200 32.18 6.26 39.33
N ARG A 201 31.11 6.82 38.75
CA ARG A 201 30.79 6.67 37.33
C ARG A 201 30.86 8.01 36.61
N ASP A 202 31.33 7.95 35.37
CA ASP A 202 31.26 9.07 34.43
C ASP A 202 29.87 9.19 33.77
N ASP A 203 29.73 10.10 32.82
CA ASP A 203 28.52 10.29 32.03
C ASP A 203 28.12 9.08 31.18
N ASN A 204 29.03 8.16 30.89
CA ASN A 204 28.75 6.92 30.17
C ASN A 204 28.43 5.76 31.12
N GLY A 205 28.43 6.00 32.44
CA GLY A 205 28.26 4.96 33.46
C GLY A 205 29.52 4.12 33.68
N GLN A 206 30.66 4.53 33.13
CA GLN A 206 31.95 3.83 33.21
C GLN A 206 32.67 4.17 34.50
N THR A 207 33.31 3.16 35.09
CA THR A 207 34.21 3.31 36.25
C THR A 207 35.66 3.40 35.79
N LEU A 208 36.57 3.78 36.70
CA LEU A 208 38.01 3.77 36.42
C LEU A 208 38.53 2.41 35.92
N LEU A 209 37.91 1.31 36.36
CA LEU A 209 38.22 -0.03 35.89
C LEU A 209 37.89 -0.22 34.40
N HIS A 210 36.74 0.29 33.92
CA HIS A 210 36.41 0.24 32.49
C HIS A 210 37.46 0.96 31.65
N PHE A 211 37.85 2.16 32.09
CA PHE A 211 38.86 2.97 31.40
C PHE A 211 40.23 2.26 31.35
N ALA A 212 40.69 1.73 32.49
CA ALA A 212 41.97 1.00 32.57
C ALA A 212 41.98 -0.24 31.67
N VAL A 213 40.88 -1.00 31.64
CA VAL A 213 40.74 -2.19 30.78
C VAL A 213 40.72 -1.81 29.29
N SER A 214 39.96 -0.79 28.91
CA SER A 214 39.87 -0.31 27.52
C SER A 214 41.24 0.08 26.95
N ASN A 215 42.03 0.80 27.76
CA ASN A 215 43.37 1.27 27.37
C ASN A 215 44.47 0.21 27.53
N GLY A 216 44.20 -0.90 28.22
CA GLY A 216 45.18 -1.98 28.40
C GLY A 216 46.17 -1.75 29.55
N TYR A 217 45.82 -0.93 30.54
CA TYR A 217 46.67 -0.61 31.70
C TYR A 217 46.62 -1.69 32.77
N LEU A 218 47.32 -2.81 32.54
CA LEU A 218 47.31 -4.00 33.40
C LEU A 218 47.66 -3.70 34.87
N ASN A 219 48.66 -2.84 35.12
CA ASN A 219 49.05 -2.42 36.46
C ASN A 219 47.93 -1.71 37.22
N ILE A 220 47.23 -0.77 36.57
CA ILE A 220 46.07 -0.09 37.16
C ILE A 220 44.94 -1.09 37.42
N VAL A 221 44.65 -1.99 36.47
CA VAL A 221 43.63 -3.03 36.64
C VAL A 221 43.93 -3.92 37.86
N GLN A 222 45.15 -4.40 37.99
CA GLN A 222 45.58 -5.25 39.12
C GLN A 222 45.43 -4.51 40.46
N GLU A 223 45.80 -3.24 40.54
CA GLU A 223 45.67 -2.44 41.76
C GLU A 223 44.19 -2.19 42.14
N LEU A 224 43.32 -1.94 41.15
CA LEU A 224 41.88 -1.78 41.37
C LEU A 224 41.22 -3.08 41.83
N ILE A 225 41.56 -4.22 41.21
CA ILE A 225 41.07 -5.56 41.62
C ILE A 225 41.52 -5.88 43.05
N LYS A 226 42.80 -5.67 43.35
CA LYS A 226 43.37 -5.88 44.69
C LYS A 226 42.65 -5.04 45.76
N SER A 227 42.19 -3.86 45.36
CA SER A 227 41.43 -2.93 46.22
C SER A 227 39.92 -3.20 46.22
N LYS A 228 39.49 -4.35 45.68
CA LYS A 228 38.10 -4.83 45.63
C LYS A 228 37.16 -3.95 44.81
N ALA A 229 37.64 -3.38 43.69
CA ALA A 229 36.76 -2.81 42.69
C ALA A 229 35.78 -3.88 42.17
N ASP A 230 34.51 -3.53 41.98
CA ASP A 230 33.54 -4.43 41.40
C ASP A 230 33.86 -4.67 39.90
N VAL A 231 34.22 -5.91 39.57
CA VAL A 231 34.61 -6.33 38.22
C VAL A 231 33.41 -6.59 37.31
N ASN A 232 32.18 -6.60 37.85
CA ASN A 232 30.93 -6.89 37.14
C ASN A 232 30.07 -5.65 36.89
N VAL A 233 30.62 -4.45 37.16
CA VAL A 233 29.93 -3.19 36.88
C VAL A 233 29.56 -3.09 35.41
N ARG A 234 28.37 -2.56 35.15
CA ARG A 234 27.82 -2.32 33.81
C ARG A 234 27.71 -0.82 33.54
N ASP A 235 28.25 -0.38 32.42
CA ASP A 235 28.07 0.97 31.90
C ASP A 235 26.67 1.17 31.25
N LYS A 236 26.42 2.31 30.61
CA LYS A 236 25.12 2.61 29.98
C LYS A 236 24.76 1.68 28.82
N TRP A 237 25.74 1.03 28.17
CA TRP A 237 25.52 0.02 27.13
C TRP A 237 25.54 -1.40 27.70
N MET A 238 25.53 -1.52 29.03
CA MET A 238 25.64 -2.79 29.75
C MET A 238 26.98 -3.50 29.53
N TRP A 239 28.02 -2.77 29.10
CA TRP A 239 29.35 -3.34 28.95
C TRP A 239 29.97 -3.53 30.31
N THR A 240 30.58 -4.70 30.52
CA THR A 240 31.40 -5.00 31.68
C THR A 240 32.88 -4.82 31.35
N PRO A 241 33.76 -4.63 32.35
CA PRO A 241 35.20 -4.70 32.12
C PRO A 241 35.63 -5.96 31.36
N LEU A 242 35.04 -7.12 31.68
CA LEU A 242 35.34 -8.37 30.98
C LEU A 242 34.90 -8.35 29.51
N PHE A 243 33.73 -7.76 29.20
CA PHE A 243 33.28 -7.57 27.82
C PHE A 243 34.23 -6.67 27.02
N ILE A 244 34.71 -5.57 27.62
CA ILE A 244 35.70 -4.68 27.00
C ILE A 244 37.00 -5.43 26.74
N ALA A 245 37.52 -6.18 27.72
CA ALA A 245 38.74 -6.97 27.54
C ALA A 245 38.62 -7.97 26.39
N ALA A 246 37.48 -8.65 26.29
CA ALA A 246 37.19 -9.61 25.22
C ALA A 246 37.11 -8.94 23.84
N SER A 247 36.35 -7.84 23.71
CA SER A 247 36.20 -7.10 22.45
C SER A 247 37.49 -6.42 21.95
N LYS A 248 38.41 -6.08 22.87
CA LYS A 248 39.67 -5.40 22.57
C LYS A 248 40.89 -6.33 22.47
N GLY A 249 40.71 -7.64 22.64
CA GLY A 249 41.82 -8.60 22.51
C GLY A 249 42.81 -8.58 23.69
N ARG A 250 42.39 -8.18 24.90
CA ARG A 250 43.28 -8.00 26.06
C ARG A 250 43.37 -9.26 26.92
N LEU A 251 44.11 -10.28 26.45
CA LEU A 251 44.16 -11.60 27.08
C LEU A 251 44.64 -11.57 28.55
N ASP A 252 45.71 -10.84 28.87
CA ASP A 252 46.27 -10.82 30.23
C ASP A 252 45.30 -10.17 31.23
N ILE A 253 44.68 -9.05 30.83
CA ILE A 253 43.65 -8.37 31.62
C ILE A 253 42.40 -9.23 31.78
N LEU A 254 41.98 -9.93 30.73
CA LEU A 254 40.85 -10.84 30.76
C LEU A 254 41.06 -11.95 31.80
N LYS A 255 42.26 -12.54 31.86
CA LYS A 255 42.62 -13.56 32.87
C LYS A 255 42.57 -13.01 34.30
N GLU A 256 43.07 -11.80 34.52
CA GLU A 256 42.99 -11.13 35.83
C GLU A 256 41.53 -10.92 36.26
N LEU A 257 40.68 -10.44 35.35
CA LEU A 257 39.25 -10.22 35.62
C LEU A 257 38.51 -11.54 35.93
N ILE A 258 38.76 -12.60 35.16
CA ILE A 258 38.18 -13.93 35.42
C ILE A 258 38.62 -14.45 36.79
N THR A 259 39.91 -14.32 37.12
CA THR A 259 40.46 -14.74 38.42
C THR A 259 39.84 -13.94 39.58
N ALA A 260 39.49 -12.68 39.34
CA ALA A 260 38.81 -11.80 40.28
C ALA A 260 37.29 -12.06 40.39
N GLY A 261 36.73 -13.03 39.66
CA GLY A 261 35.31 -13.39 39.73
C GLY A 261 34.40 -12.60 38.78
N ALA A 262 34.93 -12.10 37.66
CA ALA A 262 34.10 -11.53 36.61
C ALA A 262 33.20 -12.61 35.98
N ASP A 263 31.90 -12.33 35.88
CA ASP A 263 30.90 -13.24 35.31
C ASP A 263 30.95 -13.16 33.77
N PRO A 264 31.35 -14.25 33.09
CA PRO A 264 31.53 -14.27 31.64
C PRO A 264 30.22 -14.41 30.86
N ASN A 265 29.06 -14.40 31.55
CA ASN A 265 27.73 -14.52 30.96
C ASN A 265 26.89 -13.25 31.03
N LEU A 266 27.43 -12.17 31.62
CA LEU A 266 26.77 -10.86 31.61
C LEU A 266 26.69 -10.33 30.17
N LYS A 267 25.49 -9.92 29.76
CA LYS A 267 25.19 -9.48 28.40
C LYS A 267 25.16 -7.96 28.28
N GLU A 268 25.64 -7.45 27.15
CA GLU A 268 25.47 -6.05 26.77
C GLU A 268 24.07 -5.77 26.21
N MET A 269 23.78 -4.51 25.84
CA MET A 269 22.44 -4.05 25.44
C MET A 269 21.85 -4.82 24.25
N ASN A 270 22.66 -5.28 23.30
CA ASN A 270 22.24 -6.13 22.18
C ASN A 270 22.28 -7.63 22.51
N GLY A 271 22.45 -8.01 23.78
CA GLY A 271 22.40 -9.42 24.22
C GLY A 271 23.68 -10.24 23.97
N ASN A 272 24.78 -9.63 23.53
CA ASN A 272 26.06 -10.32 23.38
C ASN A 272 26.76 -10.48 24.74
N ASN A 273 27.35 -11.64 25.01
CA ASN A 273 28.25 -11.84 26.15
C ASN A 273 29.73 -11.62 25.71
N PRO A 274 30.71 -11.60 26.65
CA PRO A 274 32.13 -11.50 26.29
C PRO A 274 32.59 -12.53 25.25
N LEU A 275 32.03 -13.75 25.28
CA LEU A 275 32.35 -14.80 24.32
C LEU A 275 31.86 -14.45 22.91
N SER A 276 30.64 -13.93 22.76
CA SER A 276 30.11 -13.41 21.49
C SER A 276 31.03 -12.32 20.91
N ALA A 277 31.52 -11.39 21.75
CA ALA A 277 32.43 -10.33 21.31
C ALA A 277 33.79 -10.88 20.84
N ALA A 278 34.37 -11.84 21.58
CA ALA A 278 35.62 -12.48 21.19
C ALA A 278 35.49 -13.34 19.93
N ALA A 279 34.35 -14.04 19.76
CA ALA A 279 34.04 -14.83 18.58
C ALA A 279 33.90 -13.97 17.32
N TRP A 280 33.16 -12.85 17.42
CA TRP A 280 33.04 -11.87 16.34
C TRP A 280 34.38 -11.24 15.95
N ALA A 281 35.22 -10.92 16.93
CA ALA A 281 36.52 -10.30 16.70
C ALA A 281 37.63 -11.28 16.29
N GLY A 282 37.38 -12.60 16.36
CA GLY A 282 38.34 -13.63 15.95
C GLY A 282 39.44 -13.95 16.96
N TYR A 283 39.28 -13.61 18.25
CA TYR A 283 40.31 -13.83 19.27
C TYR A 283 40.25 -15.23 19.89
N LEU A 284 40.87 -16.22 19.23
CA LEU A 284 40.84 -17.63 19.63
C LEU A 284 41.32 -17.87 21.07
N ASP A 285 42.43 -17.25 21.49
CA ASP A 285 42.96 -17.45 22.85
C ASP A 285 42.00 -16.95 23.93
N ILE A 286 41.30 -15.84 23.66
CA ILE A 286 40.27 -15.31 24.55
C ILE A 286 39.05 -16.22 24.58
N VAL A 287 38.61 -16.72 23.42
CA VAL A 287 37.53 -17.71 23.34
C VAL A 287 37.84 -18.93 24.20
N HIS A 288 39.07 -19.45 24.15
CA HIS A 288 39.49 -20.56 25.00
C HIS A 288 39.42 -20.25 26.49
N GLU A 289 39.90 -19.07 26.92
CA GLU A 289 39.83 -18.68 28.33
C GLU A 289 38.38 -18.45 28.81
N LEU A 290 37.53 -17.84 27.99
CA LEU A 290 36.11 -17.61 28.30
C LEU A 290 35.32 -18.92 28.38
N ILE A 291 35.56 -19.87 27.48
CA ILE A 291 34.96 -21.22 27.55
C ILE A 291 35.38 -21.92 28.86
N LYS A 292 36.66 -21.87 29.22
CA LYS A 292 37.15 -22.43 30.50
C LYS A 292 36.51 -21.76 31.72
N ALA A 293 36.22 -20.46 31.63
CA ALA A 293 35.55 -19.69 32.67
C ALA A 293 34.03 -19.97 32.76
N GLY A 294 33.47 -20.80 31.89
CA GLY A 294 32.04 -21.16 31.91
C GLY A 294 31.14 -20.20 31.15
N SER A 295 31.65 -19.53 30.10
CA SER A 295 30.80 -18.82 29.15
C SER A 295 29.79 -19.74 28.48
N ASP A 296 28.57 -19.24 28.33
CA ASP A 296 27.52 -19.85 27.52
C ASP A 296 27.90 -19.77 26.04
N VAL A 297 28.34 -20.92 25.50
CA VAL A 297 28.70 -21.11 24.09
C VAL A 297 27.50 -21.00 23.13
N ASN A 298 26.28 -21.11 23.67
CA ASN A 298 25.02 -21.06 22.93
C ASN A 298 24.28 -19.74 23.13
N ASN A 299 24.97 -18.70 23.64
CA ASN A 299 24.37 -17.39 23.80
C ASN A 299 23.84 -16.85 22.47
N ILE A 300 22.58 -16.44 22.50
CA ILE A 300 21.87 -15.77 21.41
C ILE A 300 21.66 -14.30 21.78
N ASN A 301 22.03 -13.42 20.86
CA ASN A 301 21.87 -11.98 21.02
C ASN A 301 20.45 -11.51 20.64
N THR A 302 20.13 -10.22 20.78
CA THR A 302 18.78 -9.68 20.52
C THR A 302 18.38 -9.71 19.04
N GLU A 303 19.35 -9.79 18.13
CA GLU A 303 19.15 -10.00 16.70
C GLU A 303 19.03 -11.49 16.35
N GLY A 304 19.16 -12.38 17.35
CA GLY A 304 19.13 -13.82 17.17
C GLY A 304 20.51 -14.45 17.03
N TRP A 305 21.57 -13.74 16.66
CA TRP A 305 22.87 -14.36 16.35
C TRP A 305 23.44 -15.17 17.52
N SER A 306 23.77 -16.44 17.25
CA SER A 306 24.51 -17.29 18.18
C SER A 306 25.99 -16.94 18.14
N VAL A 307 26.75 -17.35 19.17
CA VAL A 307 28.23 -17.24 19.15
C VAL A 307 28.83 -17.92 17.91
N LEU A 308 28.26 -19.05 17.48
CA LEU A 308 28.71 -19.79 16.31
C LEU A 308 28.45 -19.03 15.01
N HIS A 309 27.29 -18.39 14.85
CA HIS A 309 27.00 -17.54 13.68
C HIS A 309 28.04 -16.42 13.55
N LEU A 310 28.36 -15.74 14.66
CA LEU A 310 29.32 -14.63 14.69
C LEU A 310 30.73 -15.09 14.25
N ALA A 311 31.15 -16.27 14.69
CA ALA A 311 32.41 -16.89 14.29
C ALA A 311 32.42 -17.31 12.81
N GLY A 312 31.32 -17.90 12.34
CA GLY A 312 31.16 -18.41 10.98
C GLY A 312 31.12 -17.29 9.93
N GLN A 313 30.49 -16.15 10.23
CA GLN A 313 30.39 -15.02 9.31
C GLN A 313 31.77 -14.48 8.89
N GLN A 314 32.73 -14.46 9.81
CA GLN A 314 34.09 -13.99 9.55
C GLN A 314 35.02 -15.11 9.04
N ASN A 315 34.48 -16.31 8.79
CA ASN A 315 35.19 -17.49 8.31
C ASN A 315 36.39 -17.89 9.20
N HIS A 316 36.27 -17.73 10.52
CA HIS A 316 37.28 -18.10 11.49
C HIS A 316 37.21 -19.60 11.83
N LEU A 317 37.63 -20.46 10.89
CA LEU A 317 37.43 -21.92 10.98
C LEU A 317 37.98 -22.58 12.26
N GLU A 318 39.18 -22.18 12.72
CA GLU A 318 39.75 -22.71 13.97
C GLU A 318 38.92 -22.32 15.21
N LEU A 319 38.33 -21.13 15.19
CA LEU A 319 37.45 -20.65 16.26
C LEU A 319 36.11 -21.39 16.23
N VAL A 320 35.54 -21.59 15.04
CA VAL A 320 34.37 -22.47 14.84
C VAL A 320 34.63 -23.86 15.42
N ARG A 321 35.77 -24.48 15.08
CA ARG A 321 36.16 -25.80 15.62
C ARG A 321 36.23 -25.79 17.14
N ALA A 322 36.80 -24.74 17.72
CA ALA A 322 36.89 -24.58 19.18
C ALA A 322 35.50 -24.49 19.83
N LEU A 323 34.57 -23.70 19.24
CA LEU A 323 33.20 -23.55 19.73
C LEU A 323 32.39 -24.85 19.61
N LEU A 324 32.44 -25.52 18.45
CA LEU A 324 31.76 -26.80 18.22
C LEU A 324 32.27 -27.88 19.19
N LYS A 325 33.59 -27.95 19.41
CA LYS A 325 34.20 -28.86 20.39
C LYS A 325 33.76 -28.55 21.83
N ALA A 326 33.45 -27.30 22.12
CA ALA A 326 32.93 -26.85 23.41
C ALA A 326 31.41 -27.04 23.57
N GLY A 327 30.72 -27.61 22.58
CA GLY A 327 29.29 -27.90 22.64
C GLY A 327 28.39 -26.79 22.10
N ALA A 328 28.91 -25.92 21.22
CA ALA A 328 28.07 -25.01 20.46
C ALA A 328 27.11 -25.81 19.55
N ASP A 329 25.81 -25.53 19.66
CA ASP A 329 24.76 -26.20 18.89
C ASP A 329 24.66 -25.58 17.48
N PRO A 330 24.98 -26.33 16.41
CA PRO A 330 24.93 -25.83 15.04
C PRO A 330 23.50 -25.69 14.49
N ASN A 331 22.47 -26.03 15.28
CA ASN A 331 21.07 -26.00 14.87
C ASN A 331 20.26 -24.85 15.50
N LEU A 332 20.89 -23.97 16.27
CA LEU A 332 20.21 -22.83 16.87
C LEU A 332 19.58 -21.94 15.78
N THR A 333 18.27 -21.70 15.90
CA THR A 333 17.48 -20.98 14.91
C THR A 333 17.16 -19.56 15.35
N ASN A 334 17.26 -18.60 14.44
CA ASN A 334 17.04 -17.18 14.70
C ASN A 334 15.88 -16.64 13.87
N ILE A 335 15.14 -15.68 14.41
CA ILE A 335 14.05 -15.02 13.70
C ILE A 335 14.68 -14.10 12.64
N GLY A 336 14.53 -14.45 11.36
CA GLY A 336 14.91 -13.58 10.23
C GLY A 336 16.35 -13.72 9.72
N HIS A 337 17.16 -14.65 10.24
CA HIS A 337 18.52 -14.90 9.74
C HIS A 337 18.69 -16.33 9.20
N PRO A 338 19.57 -16.56 8.20
CA PRO A 338 19.83 -17.90 7.68
C PRO A 338 20.52 -18.75 8.75
N LYS A 339 19.95 -19.93 9.04
CA LYS A 339 20.55 -20.94 9.91
C LYS A 339 21.98 -21.29 9.44
N GLU A 340 22.91 -21.61 10.35
CA GLU A 340 24.35 -21.76 10.03
C GLU A 340 24.62 -22.61 8.80
N ILE A 341 23.96 -23.75 8.66
CA ILE A 341 24.21 -24.65 7.54
C ILE A 341 23.78 -24.03 6.20
N ILE A 342 22.68 -23.28 6.17
CA ILE A 342 22.20 -22.57 4.98
C ILE A 342 23.13 -21.39 4.67
N TRP A 343 23.67 -20.72 5.69
CA TRP A 343 24.68 -19.69 5.52
C TRP A 343 25.93 -20.26 4.85
N ALA A 344 26.50 -21.35 5.38
CA ALA A 344 27.69 -21.99 4.83
C ALA A 344 27.50 -22.39 3.35
N VAL A 345 26.32 -22.92 3.00
CA VAL A 345 25.97 -23.27 1.62
C VAL A 345 25.84 -22.03 0.72
N THR A 346 25.16 -20.99 1.19
CA THR A 346 24.90 -19.75 0.43
C THR A 346 26.20 -19.03 0.09
N TYR A 347 27.12 -18.96 1.05
CA TYR A 347 28.43 -18.29 0.90
C TYR A 347 29.55 -19.23 0.42
N LYS A 348 29.20 -20.45 -0.02
CA LYS A 348 30.12 -21.41 -0.66
C LYS A 348 31.30 -21.84 0.24
N GLN A 349 31.08 -21.95 1.54
CA GLN A 349 32.11 -22.29 2.54
C GLN A 349 32.11 -23.81 2.82
N LEU A 350 32.80 -24.59 1.99
CA LEU A 350 32.82 -26.06 2.09
C LEU A 350 33.42 -26.58 3.42
N ASP A 351 34.59 -26.07 3.82
CA ASP A 351 35.24 -26.52 5.06
C ASP A 351 34.38 -26.22 6.30
N TYR A 352 33.76 -25.03 6.33
CA TYR A 352 32.85 -24.66 7.40
C TYR A 352 31.62 -25.57 7.44
N LEU A 353 31.00 -25.84 6.29
CA LEU A 353 29.90 -26.79 6.16
C LEU A 353 30.28 -28.19 6.67
N GLN A 354 31.47 -28.68 6.33
CA GLN A 354 31.95 -29.98 6.79
C GLN A 354 32.11 -30.03 8.31
N GLU A 355 32.61 -28.97 8.96
CA GLU A 355 32.68 -28.90 10.42
C GLU A 355 31.28 -28.87 11.05
N LEU A 356 30.33 -28.13 10.49
CA LEU A 356 28.94 -28.11 10.96
C LEU A 356 28.29 -29.50 10.86
N ILE A 357 28.45 -30.19 9.74
CA ILE A 357 27.92 -31.55 9.53
C ILE A 357 28.52 -32.53 10.54
N LYS A 358 29.85 -32.49 10.76
CA LYS A 358 30.53 -33.32 11.77
C LYS A 358 29.99 -33.07 13.18
N ALA A 359 29.60 -31.82 13.48
CA ALA A 359 29.02 -31.44 14.76
C ALA A 359 27.51 -31.73 14.90
N GLY A 360 26.88 -32.34 13.89
CA GLY A 360 25.47 -32.73 13.94
C GLY A 360 24.49 -31.67 13.45
N ALA A 361 24.91 -30.77 12.56
CA ALA A 361 24.01 -29.85 11.88
C ALA A 361 22.95 -30.62 11.05
N ASP A 362 21.69 -30.22 11.15
CA ASP A 362 20.59 -30.78 10.37
C ASP A 362 20.69 -30.33 8.91
N VAL A 363 21.16 -31.26 8.06
CA VAL A 363 21.30 -31.07 6.61
C VAL A 363 19.97 -30.82 5.88
N ASN A 364 18.84 -31.15 6.50
CA ASN A 364 17.50 -30.95 5.96
C ASN A 364 16.85 -29.64 6.40
N THR A 365 17.62 -28.82 7.10
CA THR A 365 17.26 -27.47 7.45
C THR A 365 16.72 -26.70 6.25
N LYS A 366 15.53 -26.12 6.42
CA LYS A 366 14.94 -25.16 5.48
C LYS A 366 15.35 -23.73 5.84
N GLY A 367 15.78 -22.99 4.82
CA GLY A 367 16.03 -21.54 4.85
C GLY A 367 14.78 -20.76 4.44
N GLU A 368 14.98 -19.61 3.79
CA GLU A 368 13.88 -18.77 3.32
C GLU A 368 13.06 -19.48 2.23
N LYS A 369 11.76 -19.20 2.18
CA LYS A 369 10.81 -19.81 1.23
C LYS A 369 10.81 -21.35 1.27
N GLY A 370 11.17 -21.94 2.40
CA GLY A 370 11.25 -23.39 2.58
C GLY A 370 12.39 -24.08 1.83
N SER A 371 13.31 -23.34 1.21
CA SER A 371 14.41 -23.91 0.42
C SER A 371 15.41 -24.66 1.30
N SER A 372 15.74 -25.91 0.96
CA SER A 372 16.79 -26.69 1.64
C SER A 372 18.19 -26.31 1.16
N GLY A 373 19.24 -26.74 1.89
CA GLY A 373 20.63 -26.58 1.46
C GLY A 373 20.89 -27.08 0.02
N LEU A 374 20.24 -28.17 -0.39
CA LEU A 374 20.37 -28.68 -1.77
C LEU A 374 19.79 -27.72 -2.83
N HIS A 375 18.72 -26.96 -2.53
CA HIS A 375 18.20 -25.94 -3.46
C HIS A 375 19.23 -24.83 -3.68
N TYR A 376 19.80 -24.31 -2.60
CA TYR A 376 20.81 -23.26 -2.66
C TYR A 376 22.07 -23.75 -3.38
N ALA A 377 22.57 -24.94 -3.03
CA ALA A 377 23.73 -25.54 -3.70
C ALA A 377 23.49 -25.75 -5.19
N ALA A 378 22.29 -26.22 -5.56
CA ALA A 378 21.91 -26.45 -6.94
C ALA A 378 21.80 -25.15 -7.74
N TYR A 379 21.18 -24.11 -7.17
CA TYR A 379 21.04 -22.80 -7.83
C TYR A 379 22.39 -22.07 -7.99
N ASN A 380 23.27 -22.18 -6.99
CA ASN A 380 24.57 -21.50 -6.94
C ASN A 380 25.70 -22.20 -7.73
N ALA A 381 25.39 -23.31 -8.40
CA ALA A 381 26.33 -24.13 -9.17
C ALA A 381 27.53 -24.67 -8.37
N ASN A 382 27.33 -25.02 -7.08
CA ASN A 382 28.41 -25.55 -6.26
C ASN A 382 28.28 -27.08 -6.11
N ILE A 383 28.99 -27.80 -6.97
CA ILE A 383 28.95 -29.27 -7.03
C ILE A 383 29.54 -29.94 -5.78
N ASP A 384 30.60 -29.37 -5.19
CA ASP A 384 31.26 -29.97 -4.03
C ASP A 384 30.37 -29.89 -2.79
N ILE A 385 29.73 -28.74 -2.56
CA ILE A 385 28.75 -28.57 -1.49
C ILE A 385 27.52 -29.45 -1.72
N LEU A 386 27.03 -29.54 -2.95
CA LEU A 386 25.91 -30.42 -3.29
C LEU A 386 26.24 -31.87 -2.93
N LYS A 387 27.41 -32.36 -3.33
CA LYS A 387 27.89 -33.72 -3.03
C LYS A 387 28.04 -33.97 -1.54
N GLU A 388 28.61 -33.01 -0.80
CA GLU A 388 28.76 -33.14 0.65
C GLU A 388 27.39 -33.23 1.35
N LEU A 389 26.43 -32.40 0.95
CA LEU A 389 25.06 -32.45 1.50
C LEU A 389 24.37 -33.78 1.18
N ILE A 390 24.46 -34.28 -0.06
CA ILE A 390 23.88 -35.57 -0.46
C ILE A 390 24.51 -36.70 0.36
N LYS A 391 25.84 -36.72 0.47
CA LYS A 391 26.60 -37.70 1.26
C LYS A 391 26.20 -37.66 2.74
N ALA A 392 25.89 -36.48 3.28
CA ALA A 392 25.45 -36.29 4.65
C ALA A 392 23.95 -36.61 4.88
N GLY A 393 23.23 -37.10 3.86
CA GLY A 393 21.83 -37.53 3.99
C GLY A 393 20.80 -36.43 3.78
N ALA A 394 21.14 -35.36 3.06
CA ALA A 394 20.15 -34.36 2.66
C ALA A 394 19.08 -34.97 1.75
N ASN A 395 17.82 -34.65 2.01
CA ASN A 395 16.68 -35.12 1.25
C ASN A 395 16.72 -34.51 -0.16
N ILE A 396 17.12 -35.34 -1.13
CA ILE A 396 17.22 -34.96 -2.54
C ILE A 396 15.91 -34.49 -3.16
N ASN A 397 14.78 -34.86 -2.54
CA ASN A 397 13.42 -34.50 -2.95
C ASN A 397 12.74 -33.56 -1.94
N ALA A 398 13.52 -32.83 -1.13
CA ALA A 398 12.98 -31.80 -0.25
C ALA A 398 12.16 -30.80 -1.06
N LYS A 399 10.98 -30.42 -0.57
CA LYS A 399 10.12 -29.42 -1.23
C LYS A 399 10.27 -28.06 -0.58
N ASP A 400 10.49 -27.02 -1.39
CA ASP A 400 10.36 -25.63 -0.98
C ASP A 400 8.87 -25.23 -0.77
N ASP A 401 8.60 -23.96 -0.45
CA ASP A 401 7.24 -23.47 -0.22
C ASP A 401 6.38 -23.47 -1.49
N ASN A 402 7.00 -23.51 -2.68
CA ASN A 402 6.32 -23.68 -3.97
C ASN A 402 6.14 -25.14 -4.34
N GLY A 403 6.58 -26.09 -3.50
CA GLY A 403 6.55 -27.52 -3.79
C GLY A 403 7.66 -27.98 -4.73
N ALA A 404 8.56 -27.10 -5.15
CA ALA A 404 9.68 -27.40 -6.04
C ALA A 404 10.76 -28.17 -5.28
N THR A 405 11.43 -29.10 -5.96
CA THR A 405 12.56 -29.88 -5.44
C THR A 405 13.91 -29.32 -5.95
N PRO A 406 15.08 -29.71 -5.40
CA PRO A 406 16.39 -29.18 -5.81
C PRO A 406 16.70 -29.27 -7.32
N ILE A 407 16.12 -30.25 -8.03
CA ILE A 407 16.27 -30.35 -9.49
C ILE A 407 15.66 -29.16 -10.23
N TYR A 408 14.59 -28.53 -9.72
CA TYR A 408 14.05 -27.29 -10.30
C TYR A 408 15.07 -26.17 -10.24
N SER A 409 15.79 -26.04 -9.12
CA SER A 409 16.86 -25.05 -8.96
C SER A 409 18.01 -25.28 -9.92
N ALA A 410 18.40 -26.55 -10.17
CA ALA A 410 19.41 -26.91 -11.16
C ALA A 410 18.97 -26.55 -12.59
N VAL A 411 17.71 -26.83 -12.93
CA VAL A 411 17.10 -26.51 -14.23
C VAL A 411 17.01 -25.00 -14.43
N ALA A 412 16.53 -24.25 -13.42
CA ALA A 412 16.41 -22.80 -13.45
C ALA A 412 17.76 -22.09 -13.60
N GLY A 413 18.78 -22.59 -12.89
CA GLY A 413 20.16 -22.08 -13.00
C GLY A 413 20.89 -22.51 -14.28
N LYS A 414 20.32 -23.44 -15.06
CA LYS A 414 20.90 -24.04 -16.26
C LYS A 414 22.20 -24.83 -16.01
N HIS A 415 22.35 -25.38 -14.81
CA HIS A 415 23.60 -26.00 -14.34
C HIS A 415 23.63 -27.49 -14.68
N LYS A 416 24.24 -27.83 -15.83
CA LYS A 416 24.30 -29.22 -16.33
C LYS A 416 24.98 -30.19 -15.35
N GLU A 417 26.12 -29.80 -14.76
CA GLU A 417 26.86 -30.68 -13.83
C GLU A 417 26.08 -30.99 -12.56
N ILE A 418 25.40 -29.98 -11.99
CA ILE A 418 24.49 -30.15 -10.84
C ILE A 418 23.33 -31.07 -11.22
N LEU A 419 22.72 -30.85 -12.39
CA LEU A 419 21.63 -31.67 -12.89
C LEU A 419 22.06 -33.14 -13.04
N GLU A 420 23.25 -33.39 -13.61
CA GLU A 420 23.81 -34.73 -13.70
C GLU A 420 23.94 -35.37 -12.31
N GLU A 421 24.54 -34.68 -11.35
CA GLU A 421 24.74 -35.23 -10.01
C GLU A 421 23.42 -35.57 -9.31
N LEU A 422 22.40 -34.71 -9.44
CA LEU A 422 21.06 -34.98 -8.90
C LEU A 422 20.41 -36.21 -9.56
N ILE A 423 20.56 -36.37 -10.87
CA ILE A 423 20.08 -37.55 -11.61
C ILE A 423 20.81 -38.81 -11.13
N HIS A 424 22.14 -38.78 -11.02
CA HIS A 424 22.93 -39.92 -10.54
C HIS A 424 22.58 -40.30 -9.10
N SER A 425 22.17 -39.33 -8.29
CA SER A 425 21.73 -39.52 -6.90
C SER A 425 20.25 -39.92 -6.78
N ASN A 426 19.61 -40.31 -7.90
CA ASN A 426 18.26 -40.87 -7.96
C ASN A 426 17.16 -39.92 -7.44
N CYS A 427 17.23 -38.64 -7.83
CA CYS A 427 16.16 -37.68 -7.57
C CYS A 427 14.86 -38.04 -8.30
N ASP A 428 13.73 -37.53 -7.81
CA ASP A 428 12.45 -37.67 -8.50
C ASP A 428 12.39 -36.70 -9.70
N ILE A 429 12.72 -37.24 -10.87
CA ILE A 429 12.70 -36.54 -12.16
C ILE A 429 11.31 -35.98 -12.52
N ASN A 430 10.25 -36.60 -11.99
CA ASN A 430 8.86 -36.26 -12.26
C ASN A 430 8.16 -35.62 -11.06
N ALA A 431 8.95 -35.09 -10.11
CA ALA A 431 8.43 -34.34 -8.97
C ALA A 431 7.45 -33.25 -9.46
N ARG A 432 6.42 -32.97 -8.66
CA ARG A 432 5.43 -31.93 -8.96
C ARG A 432 5.48 -30.83 -7.93
N ASP A 433 5.55 -29.59 -8.43
CA ASP A 433 5.40 -28.37 -7.65
C ASP A 433 3.92 -28.14 -7.25
N ASN A 434 3.63 -27.05 -6.54
CA ASN A 434 2.26 -26.71 -6.11
C ASN A 434 1.32 -26.40 -7.28
N LYS A 435 1.85 -26.10 -8.47
CA LYS A 435 1.09 -25.94 -9.71
C LYS A 435 0.97 -27.26 -10.48
N GLY A 436 1.47 -28.36 -9.94
CA GLY A 436 1.50 -29.67 -10.61
C GLY A 436 2.51 -29.77 -11.76
N SER A 437 3.34 -28.75 -11.97
CA SER A 437 4.33 -28.70 -13.06
C SER A 437 5.54 -29.54 -12.69
N THR A 438 6.12 -30.26 -13.64
CA THR A 438 7.34 -31.08 -13.45
C THR A 438 8.61 -30.30 -13.78
N PRO A 439 9.82 -30.78 -13.42
CA PRO A 439 11.09 -30.16 -13.86
C PRO A 439 11.17 -30.01 -15.39
N LEU A 440 10.56 -30.93 -16.13
CA LEU A 440 10.50 -30.88 -17.59
C LEU A 440 9.62 -29.73 -18.11
N HIS A 441 8.51 -29.40 -17.44
CA HIS A 441 7.72 -28.19 -17.77
C HIS A 441 8.57 -26.92 -17.63
N PHE A 442 9.36 -26.84 -16.55
CA PHE A 442 10.28 -25.72 -16.33
C PHE A 442 11.35 -25.66 -17.43
N ALA A 443 12.01 -26.77 -17.75
CA ALA A 443 13.01 -26.82 -18.82
C ALA A 443 12.42 -26.40 -20.19
N ALA A 444 11.19 -26.83 -20.48
CA ALA A 444 10.43 -26.41 -21.65
C ALA A 444 10.15 -24.90 -21.66
N SER A 445 9.73 -24.32 -20.53
CA SER A 445 9.46 -22.87 -20.41
C SER A 445 10.71 -21.99 -20.52
N ILE A 446 11.87 -22.49 -20.08
CA ILE A 446 13.14 -21.77 -20.17
C ILE A 446 13.67 -21.80 -21.61
N GLY A 447 13.29 -22.82 -22.39
CA GLY A 447 13.67 -22.95 -23.79
C GLY A 447 15.07 -23.52 -24.01
N GLU A 448 15.60 -24.34 -23.10
CA GLU A 448 16.96 -24.90 -23.14
C GLU A 448 16.99 -26.38 -23.61
N PRO A 449 17.29 -26.66 -24.90
CA PRO A 449 17.15 -28.01 -25.46
C PRO A 449 18.10 -29.05 -24.83
N SER A 450 19.29 -28.62 -24.38
CA SER A 450 20.26 -29.53 -23.76
C SER A 450 19.74 -30.11 -22.44
N ILE A 451 19.17 -29.26 -21.58
CA ILE A 451 18.63 -29.66 -20.27
C ILE A 451 17.38 -30.49 -20.45
N LEU A 452 16.50 -30.03 -21.35
CA LEU A 452 15.30 -30.74 -21.76
C LEU A 452 15.63 -32.16 -22.21
N LYS A 453 16.56 -32.32 -23.16
CA LYS A 453 16.99 -33.63 -23.66
C LYS A 453 17.56 -34.53 -22.57
N ARG A 454 18.33 -33.95 -21.64
CA ARG A 454 18.88 -34.72 -20.53
C ARG A 454 17.78 -35.25 -19.60
N LEU A 455 16.82 -34.41 -19.23
CA LEU A 455 15.66 -34.82 -18.42
C LEU A 455 14.84 -35.91 -19.10
N ILE A 456 14.56 -35.78 -20.40
CA ILE A 456 13.84 -36.79 -21.19
C ILE A 456 14.59 -38.12 -21.18
N THR A 457 15.91 -38.08 -21.40
CA THR A 457 16.77 -39.29 -21.36
C THR A 457 16.80 -39.93 -19.97
N ALA A 458 16.65 -39.13 -18.91
CA ALA A 458 16.58 -39.58 -17.52
C ALA A 458 15.19 -40.11 -17.12
N GLY A 459 14.22 -40.17 -18.03
CA GLY A 459 12.89 -40.73 -17.78
C GLY A 459 11.82 -39.70 -17.38
N ALA A 460 12.01 -38.42 -17.72
CA ALA A 460 10.97 -37.42 -17.55
C ALA A 460 9.75 -37.71 -18.45
N ASP A 461 8.54 -37.61 -17.87
CA ASP A 461 7.29 -37.79 -18.60
C ASP A 461 7.04 -36.58 -19.53
N VAL A 462 7.27 -36.81 -20.82
CA VAL A 462 7.09 -35.83 -21.91
C VAL A 462 5.64 -35.37 -22.03
N ASN A 463 4.68 -36.18 -21.58
CA ASN A 463 3.25 -35.92 -21.69
C ASN A 463 2.60 -35.53 -20.36
N ALA A 464 3.42 -35.24 -19.33
CA ALA A 464 2.93 -34.76 -18.06
C ALA A 464 2.07 -33.50 -18.24
N LYS A 465 0.97 -33.42 -17.49
CA LYS A 465 0.12 -32.23 -17.39
C LYS A 465 0.17 -31.64 -15.99
N ASN A 466 0.28 -30.32 -15.92
CA ASN A 466 0.19 -29.56 -14.68
C ASN A 466 -1.28 -29.39 -14.23
N ASN A 467 -1.50 -28.68 -13.11
CA ASN A 467 -2.83 -28.48 -12.54
C ASN A 467 -3.75 -27.70 -13.47
N ASP A 468 -3.22 -26.92 -14.43
CA ASP A 468 -3.98 -26.18 -15.45
C ASP A 468 -4.28 -27.00 -16.70
N GLY A 469 -3.88 -28.28 -16.72
CA GLY A 469 -3.99 -29.15 -17.89
C GLY A 469 -2.97 -28.81 -18.98
N SER A 470 -2.05 -27.88 -18.73
CA SER A 470 -0.96 -27.56 -19.65
C SER A 470 0.03 -28.72 -19.66
N SER A 471 0.32 -29.21 -20.86
CA SER A 471 1.37 -30.18 -21.13
C SER A 471 2.77 -29.54 -21.18
N VAL A 472 3.81 -30.35 -21.12
CA VAL A 472 5.20 -29.90 -21.36
C VAL A 472 5.34 -29.21 -22.73
N LEU A 473 4.68 -29.75 -23.77
CA LEU A 473 4.71 -29.17 -25.12
C LEU A 473 4.06 -27.78 -25.14
N THR A 474 2.92 -27.59 -24.49
CA THR A 474 2.27 -26.26 -24.40
C THR A 474 3.12 -25.26 -23.63
N SER A 475 3.88 -25.68 -22.62
CA SER A 475 4.88 -24.80 -21.96
C SER A 475 6.01 -24.37 -22.91
N ALA A 476 6.53 -25.27 -23.74
CA ALA A 476 7.54 -24.93 -24.75
C ALA A 476 6.99 -23.99 -25.85
N LEU A 477 5.73 -24.19 -26.24
CA LEU A 477 5.06 -23.35 -27.24
C LEU A 477 4.91 -21.92 -26.72
N LEU A 478 4.47 -21.73 -25.47
CA LEU A 478 4.38 -20.40 -24.85
C LEU A 478 5.74 -19.71 -24.72
N ALA A 479 6.81 -20.48 -24.48
CA ALA A 479 8.17 -19.94 -24.46
C ALA A 479 8.69 -19.54 -25.86
N GLY A 480 8.10 -20.08 -26.93
CA GLY A 480 8.45 -19.74 -28.31
C GLY A 480 9.79 -20.32 -28.80
N SER A 481 10.32 -21.36 -28.15
CA SER A 481 11.59 -21.99 -28.52
C SER A 481 11.39 -23.16 -29.50
N LEU A 482 11.61 -22.92 -30.80
CA LEU A 482 11.42 -23.90 -31.87
C LEU A 482 12.22 -25.19 -31.66
N ASP A 483 13.46 -25.10 -31.16
CA ASP A 483 14.31 -26.27 -30.93
C ASP A 483 13.77 -27.17 -29.81
N THR A 484 13.25 -26.58 -28.72
CA THR A 484 12.61 -27.36 -27.66
C THR A 484 11.30 -28.02 -28.13
N VAL A 485 10.52 -27.32 -28.93
CA VAL A 485 9.29 -27.87 -29.55
C VAL A 485 9.63 -29.06 -30.44
N LYS A 486 10.64 -28.93 -31.31
CA LYS A 486 11.12 -30.02 -32.17
C LYS A 486 11.60 -31.23 -31.37
N GLU A 487 12.41 -31.01 -30.32
CA GLU A 487 12.91 -32.10 -29.50
C GLU A 487 11.79 -32.80 -28.72
N LEU A 488 10.80 -32.07 -28.20
CA LEU A 488 9.62 -32.64 -27.55
C LEU A 488 8.79 -33.48 -28.52
N MET A 489 8.49 -32.96 -29.72
CA MET A 489 7.77 -33.72 -30.75
C MET A 489 8.52 -34.98 -31.14
N LYS A 490 9.84 -34.91 -31.33
CA LYS A 490 10.68 -36.07 -31.61
C LYS A 490 10.67 -37.09 -30.48
N SER A 491 10.52 -36.63 -29.24
CA SER A 491 10.47 -37.46 -28.03
C SER A 491 9.08 -37.99 -27.70
N GLY A 492 8.11 -37.88 -28.61
CA GLY A 492 6.77 -38.44 -28.45
C GLY A 492 5.80 -37.57 -27.65
N ALA A 493 6.00 -36.25 -27.64
CA ALA A 493 5.02 -35.33 -27.08
C ALA A 493 3.67 -35.40 -27.83
N ASP A 494 2.59 -35.46 -27.08
CA ASP A 494 1.22 -35.52 -27.60
C ASP A 494 0.80 -34.16 -28.19
N ILE A 495 0.88 -34.06 -29.51
CA ILE A 495 0.44 -32.90 -30.27
C ILE A 495 -1.09 -32.70 -30.26
N ASN A 496 -1.86 -33.68 -29.79
CA ASN A 496 -3.32 -33.58 -29.68
C ASN A 496 -3.77 -33.21 -28.26
N SER A 497 -2.84 -32.93 -27.36
CA SER A 497 -3.15 -32.54 -25.99
C SER A 497 -4.01 -31.27 -25.97
N ARG A 498 -5.01 -31.30 -25.08
CA ARG A 498 -5.91 -30.18 -24.80
C ARG A 498 -5.73 -29.70 -23.36
N ASP A 499 -5.78 -28.38 -23.19
CA ASP A 499 -5.80 -27.73 -21.88
C ASP A 499 -7.23 -27.73 -21.26
N LYS A 500 -7.38 -27.08 -20.12
CA LYS A 500 -8.70 -26.91 -19.45
C LYS A 500 -9.73 -26.16 -20.28
N PHE A 501 -9.31 -25.31 -21.21
CA PHE A 501 -10.18 -24.58 -22.11
C PHE A 501 -10.48 -25.36 -23.40
N GLY A 502 -10.03 -26.62 -23.49
CA GLY A 502 -10.18 -27.46 -24.67
C GLY A 502 -9.28 -27.04 -25.84
N SER A 503 -8.42 -26.04 -25.65
CA SER A 503 -7.50 -25.53 -26.64
C SER A 503 -6.43 -26.57 -26.94
N THR A 504 -6.25 -26.89 -28.22
CA THR A 504 -5.17 -27.77 -28.68
C THR A 504 -3.84 -27.03 -28.68
N VAL A 505 -2.73 -27.78 -28.80
CA VAL A 505 -1.39 -27.18 -28.92
C VAL A 505 -1.28 -26.21 -30.11
N LEU A 506 -2.10 -26.35 -31.17
CA LEU A 506 -2.11 -25.41 -32.29
C LEU A 506 -2.68 -24.04 -31.90
N HIS A 507 -3.70 -24.00 -31.03
CA HIS A 507 -4.23 -22.72 -30.51
C HIS A 507 -3.13 -21.98 -29.74
N THR A 508 -2.47 -22.68 -28.81
CA THR A 508 -1.36 -22.12 -28.02
C THR A 508 -0.16 -21.72 -28.88
N ALA A 509 0.14 -22.47 -29.94
CA ALA A 509 1.21 -22.13 -30.88
C ALA A 509 0.94 -20.84 -31.65
N ILE A 510 -0.33 -20.57 -31.98
CA ILE A 510 -0.72 -19.31 -32.63
C ILE A 510 -0.56 -18.14 -31.66
N GLU A 511 -0.89 -18.34 -30.38
CA GLU A 511 -0.70 -17.33 -29.33
C GLU A 511 0.78 -16.96 -29.07
N SER A 512 1.71 -17.89 -29.35
CA SER A 512 3.16 -17.65 -29.17
C SER A 512 3.76 -16.65 -30.17
N LYS A 513 3.00 -16.26 -31.21
CA LYS A 513 3.40 -15.29 -32.24
C LYS A 513 4.65 -15.68 -33.04
N LYS A 514 4.89 -16.99 -33.19
CA LYS A 514 6.02 -17.56 -33.96
C LYS A 514 5.49 -18.44 -35.11
N PRO A 515 5.34 -17.88 -36.33
CA PRO A 515 4.80 -18.62 -37.47
C PRO A 515 5.58 -19.91 -37.78
N GLU A 516 6.87 -19.95 -37.51
CA GLU A 516 7.74 -21.13 -37.76
C GLU A 516 7.33 -22.34 -36.89
N ILE A 517 6.85 -22.08 -35.66
CA ILE A 517 6.34 -23.13 -34.77
C ILE A 517 5.01 -23.67 -35.29
N VAL A 518 4.14 -22.79 -35.76
CA VAL A 518 2.87 -23.17 -36.38
C VAL A 518 3.10 -24.02 -37.62
N GLU A 519 4.07 -23.64 -38.47
CA GLU A 519 4.47 -24.45 -39.63
C GLU A 519 4.95 -25.84 -39.25
N GLU A 520 5.76 -25.95 -38.20
CA GLU A 520 6.32 -27.23 -37.77
C GLU A 520 5.22 -28.16 -37.24
N LEU A 521 4.26 -27.64 -36.48
CA LEU A 521 3.09 -28.41 -36.02
C LEU A 521 2.20 -28.84 -37.18
N ILE A 522 1.99 -27.97 -38.18
CA ILE A 522 1.28 -28.31 -39.42
C ILE A 522 1.99 -29.44 -40.17
N LYS A 523 3.33 -29.40 -40.27
CA LYS A 523 4.12 -30.50 -40.88
C LYS A 523 4.00 -31.81 -40.10
N ALA A 524 3.82 -31.74 -38.79
CA ALA A 524 3.57 -32.90 -37.93
C ALA A 524 2.16 -33.50 -38.10
N GLY A 525 1.31 -32.94 -38.96
CA GLY A 525 0.00 -33.49 -39.31
C GLY A 525 -1.12 -33.15 -38.33
N ILE A 526 -1.00 -32.05 -37.59
CA ILE A 526 -2.05 -31.59 -36.67
C ILE A 526 -3.32 -31.19 -37.41
N ASP A 527 -4.49 -31.50 -36.84
CA ASP A 527 -5.77 -31.04 -37.39
C ASP A 527 -5.97 -29.54 -37.12
N VAL A 528 -6.09 -28.77 -38.21
CA VAL A 528 -6.25 -27.31 -38.18
C VAL A 528 -7.68 -26.84 -37.87
N ASN A 529 -8.64 -27.76 -37.74
CA ASN A 529 -10.07 -27.46 -37.58
C ASN A 529 -10.64 -27.80 -36.20
N VAL A 530 -9.81 -28.25 -35.26
CA VAL A 530 -10.27 -28.61 -33.91
C VAL A 530 -10.83 -27.37 -33.20
N LYS A 531 -11.96 -27.50 -32.52
CA LYS A 531 -12.56 -26.41 -31.72
C LYS A 531 -12.08 -26.46 -30.28
N ASN A 532 -11.90 -25.33 -29.60
CA ASN A 532 -11.76 -25.29 -28.14
C ASN A 532 -13.16 -25.32 -27.45
N ASN A 533 -13.22 -25.10 -26.13
CA ASN A 533 -14.48 -25.10 -25.37
C ASN A 533 -15.39 -23.90 -25.67
N THR A 534 -14.90 -22.84 -26.34
CA THR A 534 -15.75 -21.74 -26.83
C THR A 534 -16.22 -21.98 -28.27
N GLY A 535 -15.84 -23.13 -28.85
CA GLY A 535 -16.12 -23.46 -30.25
C GLY A 535 -15.14 -22.83 -31.24
N ASP A 536 -14.12 -22.10 -30.79
CA ASP A 536 -13.16 -21.42 -31.64
C ASP A 536 -12.18 -22.41 -32.25
N THR A 537 -11.93 -22.26 -33.55
CA THR A 537 -10.87 -23.00 -34.26
C THR A 537 -9.54 -22.23 -34.22
N PRO A 538 -8.41 -22.85 -34.57
CA PRO A 538 -7.13 -22.15 -34.76
C PRO A 538 -7.23 -20.92 -35.67
N LEU A 539 -8.10 -20.98 -36.69
CA LEU A 539 -8.35 -19.85 -37.58
C LEU A 539 -9.07 -18.68 -36.87
N HIS A 540 -9.99 -18.95 -35.93
CA HIS A 540 -10.61 -17.90 -35.12
C HIS A 540 -9.56 -17.17 -34.28
N VAL A 541 -8.67 -17.91 -33.62
CA VAL A 541 -7.59 -17.33 -32.81
C VAL A 541 -6.62 -16.53 -33.68
N ALA A 542 -6.21 -17.07 -34.83
CA ALA A 542 -5.34 -16.36 -35.77
C ALA A 542 -5.97 -15.05 -36.29
N SER A 543 -7.27 -15.07 -36.60
CA SER A 543 -8.04 -13.88 -37.01
C SER A 543 -8.21 -12.87 -35.88
N SER A 544 -8.37 -13.31 -34.63
CA SER A 544 -8.41 -12.42 -33.48
C SER A 544 -7.05 -11.78 -33.16
N LEU A 545 -5.94 -12.46 -33.46
CA LEU A 545 -4.59 -11.91 -33.27
C LEU A 545 -4.09 -11.12 -34.47
N GLY A 546 -4.74 -11.27 -35.63
CA GLY A 546 -4.41 -10.53 -36.84
C GLY A 546 -3.17 -11.06 -37.58
N TYR A 547 -2.93 -12.36 -37.55
CA TYR A 547 -1.72 -12.97 -38.12
C TYR A 547 -1.94 -13.46 -39.53
N ASP A 548 -1.81 -12.54 -40.50
CA ASP A 548 -2.09 -12.78 -41.91
C ASP A 548 -1.33 -14.00 -42.47
N ASP A 549 -0.03 -14.12 -42.19
CA ASP A 549 0.79 -15.26 -42.62
C ASP A 549 0.27 -16.60 -42.07
N VAL A 550 -0.21 -16.60 -40.83
CA VAL A 550 -0.77 -17.80 -40.19
C VAL A 550 -2.15 -18.11 -40.73
N ILE A 551 -2.99 -17.09 -40.94
CA ILE A 551 -4.31 -17.20 -41.58
C ILE A 551 -4.17 -17.84 -42.96
N HIS A 552 -3.25 -17.33 -43.80
CA HIS A 552 -2.99 -17.86 -45.13
C HIS A 552 -2.57 -19.34 -45.08
N ARG A 553 -1.61 -19.70 -44.22
CA ARG A 553 -1.13 -21.08 -44.09
C ARG A 553 -2.20 -22.04 -43.57
N LEU A 554 -3.00 -21.62 -42.59
CA LEU A 554 -4.11 -22.42 -42.08
C LEU A 554 -5.13 -22.69 -43.19
N ILE A 555 -5.50 -21.67 -43.97
CA ILE A 555 -6.44 -21.81 -45.10
C ILE A 555 -5.87 -22.75 -46.18
N GLU A 556 -4.59 -22.60 -46.55
CA GLU A 556 -3.92 -23.51 -47.50
C GLU A 556 -3.93 -24.97 -47.06
N LYS A 557 -3.98 -25.22 -45.75
CA LYS A 557 -4.04 -26.55 -45.14
C LYS A 557 -5.46 -27.02 -44.83
N GLY A 558 -6.47 -26.34 -45.37
CA GLY A 558 -7.86 -26.76 -45.29
C GLY A 558 -8.59 -26.29 -44.03
N ALA A 559 -8.16 -25.19 -43.41
CA ALA A 559 -8.94 -24.55 -42.35
C ALA A 559 -10.29 -24.06 -42.89
N LYS A 560 -11.38 -24.41 -42.20
CA LYS A 560 -12.74 -24.05 -42.57
C LYS A 560 -12.99 -22.57 -42.27
N ILE A 561 -13.08 -21.77 -43.33
CA ILE A 561 -13.13 -20.31 -43.29
C ILE A 561 -14.39 -19.77 -42.59
N ASN A 562 -15.52 -20.46 -42.74
CA ASN A 562 -16.84 -20.03 -42.23
C ASN A 562 -17.34 -20.90 -41.07
N GLU A 563 -16.42 -21.60 -40.38
CA GLU A 563 -16.79 -22.40 -39.22
C GLU A 563 -17.31 -21.47 -38.11
N ARG A 564 -18.41 -21.85 -37.45
CA ARG A 564 -19.02 -21.06 -36.37
C ARG A 564 -18.60 -21.60 -35.00
N ASN A 565 -18.26 -20.69 -34.09
CA ASN A 565 -18.09 -20.99 -32.67
C ASN A 565 -19.44 -21.07 -31.93
N GLU A 566 -19.43 -21.24 -30.60
CA GLU A 566 -20.66 -21.38 -29.80
C GLU A 566 -21.57 -20.14 -29.81
N LYS A 567 -21.05 -18.96 -30.16
CA LYS A 567 -21.82 -17.71 -30.30
C LYS A 567 -22.22 -17.41 -31.74
N GLY A 568 -22.05 -18.37 -32.64
CA GLY A 568 -22.27 -18.17 -34.07
C GLY A 568 -21.22 -17.29 -34.76
N ILE A 569 -20.12 -16.95 -34.09
CA ILE A 569 -19.04 -16.11 -34.65
C ILE A 569 -18.20 -16.95 -35.60
N ILE A 570 -17.97 -16.44 -36.81
CA ILE A 570 -16.94 -16.90 -37.76
C ILE A 570 -15.64 -16.07 -37.66
N PRO A 571 -14.48 -16.55 -38.16
CA PRO A 571 -13.19 -15.84 -38.10
C PRO A 571 -13.22 -14.40 -38.66
N LEU A 572 -14.07 -14.11 -39.67
CA LEU A 572 -14.22 -12.77 -40.22
C LEU A 572 -14.77 -11.76 -39.20
N HIS A 573 -15.70 -12.14 -38.33
CA HIS A 573 -16.17 -11.22 -37.27
C HIS A 573 -15.02 -10.85 -36.34
N TYR A 574 -14.16 -11.82 -35.95
CA TYR A 574 -13.00 -11.51 -35.12
C TYR A 574 -12.02 -10.55 -35.79
N ALA A 575 -11.76 -10.73 -37.10
CA ALA A 575 -10.92 -9.81 -37.85
C ALA A 575 -11.50 -8.37 -37.90
N CYS A 576 -12.83 -8.25 -38.01
CA CYS A 576 -13.54 -6.96 -37.94
C CYS A 576 -13.50 -6.34 -36.54
N ILE A 577 -13.81 -7.12 -35.48
CA ILE A 577 -13.78 -6.68 -34.07
C ILE A 577 -12.38 -6.20 -33.66
N LYS A 578 -11.34 -6.89 -34.14
CA LYS A 578 -9.95 -6.58 -33.79
C LYS A 578 -9.32 -5.55 -34.71
N ASN A 579 -10.11 -5.01 -35.63
CA ASN A 579 -9.74 -3.91 -36.49
C ASN A 579 -8.48 -4.20 -37.33
N ASN A 580 -8.43 -5.37 -37.99
CA ASN A 580 -7.32 -5.75 -38.86
C ASN A 580 -7.74 -5.83 -40.34
N PRO A 581 -7.51 -4.77 -41.14
CA PRO A 581 -7.89 -4.73 -42.55
C PRO A 581 -7.23 -5.81 -43.41
N SER A 582 -5.97 -6.14 -43.13
CA SER A 582 -5.23 -7.16 -43.90
C SER A 582 -5.82 -8.55 -43.70
N SER A 583 -6.15 -8.92 -42.46
CA SER A 583 -6.82 -10.19 -42.15
C SER A 583 -8.22 -10.25 -42.73
N VAL A 584 -8.98 -9.15 -42.65
CA VAL A 584 -10.32 -9.04 -43.30
C VAL A 584 -10.19 -9.29 -44.80
N LYS A 585 -9.24 -8.61 -45.46
CA LYS A 585 -9.02 -8.78 -46.89
C LYS A 585 -8.62 -10.21 -47.25
N ALA A 586 -7.68 -10.80 -46.51
CA ALA A 586 -7.23 -12.18 -46.72
C ALA A 586 -8.37 -13.20 -46.58
N LEU A 587 -9.25 -13.02 -45.59
CA LEU A 587 -10.43 -13.87 -45.39
C LEU A 587 -11.47 -13.69 -46.51
N LEU A 588 -11.76 -12.44 -46.90
CA LEU A 588 -12.72 -12.14 -47.98
C LEU A 588 -12.25 -12.66 -49.34
N GLU A 589 -10.96 -12.52 -49.67
CA GLU A 589 -10.37 -13.07 -50.90
C GLU A 589 -10.50 -14.59 -51.00
N LYS A 590 -10.56 -15.28 -49.86
CA LYS A 590 -10.70 -16.74 -49.78
C LYS A 590 -12.16 -17.21 -49.60
N GLY A 591 -13.14 -16.31 -49.66
CA GLY A 591 -14.56 -16.63 -49.64
C GLY A 591 -15.20 -16.67 -48.25
N ALA A 592 -14.71 -15.85 -47.32
CA ALA A 592 -15.39 -15.66 -46.05
C ALA A 592 -16.80 -15.06 -46.23
N ASP A 593 -17.76 -15.58 -45.48
CA ASP A 593 -19.16 -15.16 -45.52
C ASP A 593 -19.34 -13.82 -44.79
N PHE A 594 -19.32 -12.72 -45.54
CA PHE A 594 -19.52 -11.37 -45.03
C PHE A 594 -20.97 -11.08 -44.61
N GLU A 595 -21.91 -11.99 -44.89
CA GLU A 595 -23.30 -11.92 -44.42
C GLU A 595 -23.57 -12.91 -43.27
N ALA A 596 -22.55 -13.56 -42.73
CA ALA A 596 -22.71 -14.38 -41.53
C ALA A 596 -23.31 -13.54 -40.40
N ARG A 597 -24.12 -14.17 -39.54
CA ARG A 597 -24.74 -13.54 -38.38
C ARG A 597 -24.40 -14.32 -37.12
N THR A 598 -24.02 -13.61 -36.06
CA THR A 598 -23.86 -14.16 -34.70
C THR A 598 -25.22 -14.60 -34.15
N GLU A 599 -25.24 -15.27 -32.99
CA GLU A 599 -26.49 -15.57 -32.28
C GLU A 599 -27.26 -14.31 -31.87
N ALA A 600 -26.57 -13.19 -31.63
CA ALA A 600 -27.19 -11.89 -31.37
C ALA A 600 -27.68 -11.19 -32.65
N GLY A 601 -27.47 -11.79 -33.83
CA GLY A 601 -27.89 -11.24 -35.11
C GLY A 601 -26.94 -10.21 -35.72
N GLU A 602 -25.72 -10.06 -35.17
CA GLU A 602 -24.72 -9.09 -35.64
C GLU A 602 -23.95 -9.64 -36.85
N SER A 603 -23.71 -8.80 -37.84
CA SER A 603 -22.89 -9.11 -39.02
C SER A 603 -21.43 -8.66 -38.84
N PRO A 604 -20.50 -9.10 -39.70
CA PRO A 604 -19.15 -8.55 -39.76
C PRO A 604 -19.13 -7.03 -39.98
N LEU A 605 -20.11 -6.49 -40.72
CA LEU A 605 -20.26 -5.05 -40.93
C LEU A 605 -20.64 -4.33 -39.63
N ASP A 606 -21.54 -4.90 -38.82
CA ASP A 606 -21.94 -4.30 -37.55
C ASP A 606 -20.72 -4.16 -36.63
N PHE A 607 -19.86 -5.19 -36.55
CA PHE A 607 -18.62 -5.09 -35.78
C PHE A 607 -17.60 -4.12 -36.39
N ALA A 608 -17.51 -4.02 -37.72
CA ALA A 608 -16.65 -3.02 -38.37
C ALA A 608 -17.10 -1.59 -38.05
N VAL A 609 -18.42 -1.37 -37.97
CA VAL A 609 -19.03 -0.11 -37.56
C VAL A 609 -18.77 0.19 -36.08
N THR A 610 -18.97 -0.78 -35.19
CA THR A 610 -18.65 -0.60 -33.76
C THR A 610 -17.17 -0.32 -33.53
N SER A 611 -16.29 -0.86 -34.37
CA SER A 611 -14.83 -0.67 -34.29
C SER A 611 -14.35 0.63 -34.96
N ASP A 612 -15.26 1.47 -35.48
CA ASP A 612 -14.99 2.76 -36.13
C ASP A 612 -13.95 2.71 -37.27
N ASN A 613 -13.87 1.61 -38.03
CA ASN A 613 -12.91 1.49 -39.15
C ASN A 613 -13.57 1.73 -40.51
N LEU A 614 -13.18 2.84 -41.15
CA LEU A 614 -13.69 3.22 -42.47
C LEU A 614 -13.28 2.25 -43.59
N ASP A 615 -12.04 1.78 -43.61
CA ASP A 615 -11.51 0.91 -44.68
C ASP A 615 -12.19 -0.47 -44.67
N ILE A 616 -12.34 -1.09 -43.48
CA ILE A 616 -13.03 -2.37 -43.31
C ILE A 616 -14.51 -2.22 -43.69
N THR A 617 -15.15 -1.13 -43.23
CA THR A 617 -16.56 -0.83 -43.52
C THR A 617 -16.77 -0.70 -45.03
N LEU A 618 -15.93 0.07 -45.72
CA LEU A 618 -16.03 0.25 -47.16
C LEU A 618 -15.68 -1.02 -47.94
N GLU A 619 -14.72 -1.83 -47.49
CA GLU A 619 -14.39 -3.10 -48.14
C GLU A 619 -15.57 -4.09 -48.05
N LEU A 620 -16.24 -4.18 -46.90
CA LEU A 620 -17.44 -5.00 -46.73
C LEU A 620 -18.61 -4.49 -47.59
N VAL A 621 -18.87 -3.17 -47.60
CA VAL A 621 -19.90 -2.55 -48.44
C VAL A 621 -19.61 -2.78 -49.93
N ARG A 622 -18.34 -2.67 -50.35
CA ARG A 622 -17.90 -2.92 -51.72
C ARG A 622 -18.12 -4.36 -52.16
N LYS A 623 -17.98 -5.32 -51.26
CA LYS A 623 -18.30 -6.75 -51.52
C LYS A 623 -19.81 -7.01 -51.60
N GLY A 624 -20.64 -6.02 -51.33
CA GLY A 624 -22.10 -6.10 -51.45
C GLY A 624 -22.80 -6.44 -50.14
N CYS A 625 -22.16 -6.19 -49.00
CA CYS A 625 -22.81 -6.36 -47.69
C CYS A 625 -24.06 -5.48 -47.60
N LYS A 626 -25.17 -6.03 -47.11
CA LYS A 626 -26.39 -5.30 -46.79
C LYS A 626 -26.11 -4.36 -45.62
N TYR A 627 -26.62 -3.14 -45.69
CA TYR A 627 -26.42 -2.11 -44.68
C TYR A 627 -27.68 -1.29 -44.45
N ASP A 628 -27.85 -0.75 -43.24
CA ASP A 628 -28.94 0.15 -42.87
C ASP A 628 -28.38 1.53 -42.49
N LEU A 629 -28.75 2.56 -43.25
CA LEU A 629 -28.32 3.95 -43.01
C LEU A 629 -29.01 4.59 -41.80
N LYS A 630 -29.99 3.93 -41.18
CA LYS A 630 -30.51 4.29 -39.86
C LYS A 630 -29.49 4.05 -38.74
N ASN A 631 -28.51 3.15 -38.94
CA ASN A 631 -27.44 2.91 -37.98
C ASN A 631 -26.57 4.18 -37.87
N GLU A 632 -26.64 4.86 -36.72
CA GLU A 632 -25.92 6.12 -36.50
C GLU A 632 -24.41 5.96 -36.58
N GLY A 633 -23.88 4.82 -36.14
CA GLY A 633 -22.45 4.49 -36.23
C GLY A 633 -22.01 4.41 -37.69
N LEU A 634 -22.76 3.68 -38.52
CA LEU A 634 -22.46 3.54 -39.95
C LEU A 634 -22.51 4.90 -40.67
N ARG A 635 -23.54 5.71 -40.40
CA ARG A 635 -23.67 7.05 -40.98
C ARG A 635 -22.53 7.97 -40.57
N THR A 636 -22.08 7.87 -39.33
CA THR A 636 -20.96 8.67 -38.82
C THR A 636 -19.66 8.33 -39.55
N ILE A 637 -19.39 7.03 -39.72
CA ILE A 637 -18.21 6.52 -40.44
C ILE A 637 -18.25 6.94 -41.92
N LEU A 638 -19.38 6.72 -42.59
CA LEU A 638 -19.54 7.11 -44.00
C LEU A 638 -19.51 8.63 -44.18
N GLY A 639 -20.05 9.40 -43.24
CA GLY A 639 -19.96 10.87 -43.23
C GLY A 639 -18.54 11.40 -42.96
N ARG A 640 -17.69 10.64 -42.25
CA ARG A 640 -16.25 10.91 -42.19
C ARG A 640 -15.60 10.64 -43.54
N GLY A 641 -15.88 9.49 -44.16
CA GLY A 641 -15.37 9.17 -45.50
C GLY A 641 -15.79 10.16 -46.59
N ASP A 642 -17.02 10.69 -46.53
CA ASP A 642 -17.51 11.76 -47.40
C ASP A 642 -16.67 13.04 -47.26
N ARG A 643 -16.38 13.46 -46.01
CA ARG A 643 -15.50 14.62 -45.73
C ARG A 643 -14.06 14.41 -46.17
N GLU A 644 -13.57 13.17 -46.10
CA GLU A 644 -12.23 12.76 -46.55
C GLU A 644 -12.15 12.59 -48.09
N GLY A 645 -13.26 12.74 -48.80
CA GLY A 645 -13.30 12.63 -50.26
C GLY A 645 -13.30 11.20 -50.79
N ASN A 646 -13.67 10.21 -49.96
CA ASN A 646 -13.78 8.82 -50.40
C ASN A 646 -14.97 8.68 -51.38
N PRO A 647 -14.74 8.32 -52.66
CA PRO A 647 -15.79 8.34 -53.68
C PRO A 647 -17.00 7.46 -53.36
N GLU A 648 -16.77 6.33 -52.68
CA GLU A 648 -17.81 5.38 -52.33
C GLU A 648 -18.67 5.89 -51.17
N ALA A 649 -18.04 6.51 -50.16
CA ALA A 649 -18.74 7.15 -49.06
C ALA A 649 -19.57 8.37 -49.54
N MET A 650 -19.00 9.22 -50.41
CA MET A 650 -19.68 10.37 -51.02
C MET A 650 -20.94 9.94 -51.79
N ARG A 651 -20.83 8.86 -52.58
CA ARG A 651 -21.95 8.29 -53.34
C ARG A 651 -23.11 7.92 -52.43
N ILE A 652 -22.84 7.21 -51.33
CA ILE A 652 -23.86 6.74 -50.38
C ILE A 652 -24.48 7.91 -49.61
N MET A 653 -23.68 8.87 -49.16
CA MET A 653 -24.17 10.03 -48.39
C MET A 653 -25.00 11.03 -49.22
N SER A 654 -24.76 11.11 -50.54
CA SER A 654 -25.51 12.02 -51.42
C SER A 654 -27.03 11.72 -51.49
N GLY A 655 -27.43 10.44 -51.39
CA GLY A 655 -28.83 10.02 -51.42
C GLY A 655 -29.64 10.39 -50.17
N LEU A 656 -29.00 10.43 -48.99
CA LEU A 656 -29.62 10.82 -47.71
C LEU A 656 -30.01 12.30 -47.68
N LYS A 657 -29.21 13.16 -48.31
CA LYS A 657 -29.43 14.62 -48.30
C LYS A 657 -30.74 15.02 -48.97
N VAL A 658 -31.13 14.32 -50.04
CA VAL A 658 -32.39 14.55 -50.78
C VAL A 658 -33.62 14.25 -49.91
N ASN A 659 -33.55 13.22 -49.07
CA ASN A 659 -34.64 12.82 -48.18
C ASN A 659 -34.79 13.75 -46.96
N ALA A 660 -33.67 14.22 -46.39
CA ALA A 660 -33.69 15.21 -45.31
C ALA A 660 -34.33 16.54 -45.76
N ASP A 661 -34.04 16.96 -47.00
CA ASP A 661 -34.64 18.16 -47.59
C ASP A 661 -36.18 18.04 -47.76
N LEU A 662 -36.69 16.82 -47.98
CA LEU A 662 -38.14 16.55 -48.09
C LEU A 662 -38.84 16.75 -46.73
N ILE A 663 -38.30 16.16 -45.66
CA ILE A 663 -38.81 16.31 -44.29
C ILE A 663 -38.86 17.79 -43.89
N ALA A 664 -37.78 18.54 -44.17
CA ALA A 664 -37.71 19.96 -43.86
C ALA A 664 -38.72 20.81 -44.67
N ALA A 665 -39.03 20.42 -45.92
CA ALA A 665 -40.03 21.10 -46.74
C ALA A 665 -41.46 20.88 -46.22
N VAL A 666 -41.75 19.68 -45.70
CA VAL A 666 -43.04 19.34 -45.08
C VAL A 666 -43.29 20.15 -43.81
N GLY A 667 -42.34 20.19 -42.87
CA GLY A 667 -42.49 20.99 -41.64
C GLY A 667 -42.58 22.50 -41.90
N LYS A 668 -42.01 22.99 -43.00
CA LYS A 668 -42.14 24.39 -43.45
C LYS A 668 -43.40 24.67 -44.25
N LYS A 669 -44.23 23.65 -44.51
CA LYS A 669 -45.48 23.73 -45.26
C LYS A 669 -45.30 24.22 -46.71
N ASP A 670 -44.15 23.95 -47.32
CA ASP A 670 -43.77 24.40 -48.67
C ASP A 670 -44.15 23.35 -49.73
N LEU A 671 -45.40 23.42 -50.20
CA LEU A 671 -45.98 22.42 -51.11
C LEU A 671 -45.24 22.30 -52.45
N ASP A 672 -44.76 23.42 -53.01
CA ASP A 672 -44.04 23.43 -54.29
C ASP A 672 -42.68 22.76 -54.17
N LYS A 673 -41.98 22.98 -53.05
CA LYS A 673 -40.71 22.33 -52.77
C LYS A 673 -40.87 20.84 -52.50
N ILE A 674 -41.94 20.42 -51.81
CA ILE A 674 -42.27 19.00 -51.61
C ILE A 674 -42.44 18.30 -52.96
N ARG A 675 -43.24 18.88 -53.88
CA ARG A 675 -43.42 18.34 -55.25
C ARG A 675 -42.12 18.26 -56.03
N GLY A 676 -41.27 19.29 -55.93
CA GLY A 676 -39.96 19.34 -56.57
C GLY A 676 -38.97 18.29 -56.05
N LEU A 677 -39.03 17.93 -54.78
CA LEU A 677 -38.15 16.92 -54.17
C LEU A 677 -38.63 15.49 -54.48
N LEU A 678 -39.94 15.25 -54.45
CA LEU A 678 -40.52 13.96 -54.84
C LEU A 678 -40.22 13.61 -56.31
N SER A 679 -40.24 14.59 -57.22
CA SER A 679 -39.86 14.37 -58.63
C SER A 679 -38.36 14.11 -58.83
N LYS A 680 -37.50 14.48 -57.87
CA LYS A 680 -36.07 14.15 -57.84
C LYS A 680 -35.77 12.80 -57.19
N GLY A 681 -36.80 12.00 -56.91
CA GLY A 681 -36.67 10.66 -56.33
C GLY A 681 -36.51 10.66 -54.81
N ALA A 682 -36.92 11.72 -54.11
CA ALA A 682 -37.03 11.68 -52.66
C ALA A 682 -38.04 10.61 -52.23
N ASP A 683 -37.68 9.82 -51.22
CA ASP A 683 -38.54 8.77 -50.70
C ASP A 683 -39.69 9.39 -49.89
N ILE A 684 -40.91 9.28 -50.41
CA ILE A 684 -42.14 9.82 -49.79
C ILE A 684 -42.45 9.20 -48.43
N ASN A 685 -41.90 8.02 -48.16
CA ASN A 685 -42.08 7.25 -46.93
C ASN A 685 -40.82 7.27 -46.04
N TYR A 686 -39.84 8.11 -46.37
CA TYR A 686 -38.62 8.26 -45.58
C TYR A 686 -38.95 8.61 -44.14
N GLN A 687 -38.30 7.93 -43.19
CA GLN A 687 -38.44 8.21 -41.77
C GLN A 687 -37.31 9.13 -41.30
N SER A 688 -37.66 10.23 -40.64
CA SER A 688 -36.71 11.18 -40.10
C SER A 688 -35.81 10.51 -39.05
N THR A 689 -34.55 10.95 -38.95
CA THR A 689 -33.55 10.26 -38.12
C THR A 689 -33.73 10.49 -36.63
N ASN A 690 -34.47 11.53 -36.22
CA ASN A 690 -34.59 11.89 -34.81
C ASN A 690 -35.80 11.23 -34.15
N GLU A 691 -36.95 11.22 -34.84
CA GLU A 691 -38.21 10.74 -34.28
C GLU A 691 -38.84 9.60 -35.09
N GLY A 692 -38.23 9.19 -36.22
CA GLY A 692 -38.77 8.14 -37.09
C GLY A 692 -39.98 8.60 -37.92
N GLU A 693 -40.24 9.90 -37.98
CA GLU A 693 -41.46 10.44 -38.56
C GLU A 693 -41.40 10.45 -40.07
N THR A 694 -42.52 10.07 -40.70
CA THR A 694 -42.68 10.22 -42.15
C THR A 694 -43.15 11.64 -42.49
N PRO A 695 -42.94 12.10 -43.74
CA PRO A 695 -43.59 13.30 -44.28
C PRO A 695 -45.08 13.37 -43.94
N LEU A 696 -45.77 12.24 -44.04
CA LEU A 696 -47.20 12.17 -43.76
C LEU A 696 -47.51 12.36 -42.27
N LEU A 697 -46.74 11.72 -41.37
CA LEU A 697 -46.97 11.85 -39.94
C LEU A 697 -46.71 13.27 -39.44
N ILE A 698 -45.66 13.94 -39.94
CA ILE A 698 -45.38 15.34 -39.63
C ILE A 698 -46.54 16.23 -40.08
N ALA A 699 -47.06 16.01 -41.28
CA ALA A 699 -48.21 16.75 -41.77
C ALA A 699 -49.48 16.55 -40.91
N VAL A 700 -49.68 15.35 -40.35
CA VAL A 700 -50.79 15.04 -39.43
C VAL A 700 -50.59 15.68 -38.06
N LYS A 701 -49.37 15.60 -37.48
CA LYS A 701 -49.03 16.27 -36.20
C LYS A 701 -49.22 17.79 -36.27
N ASP A 702 -48.89 18.40 -37.40
CA ASP A 702 -49.02 19.84 -37.64
C ASP A 702 -50.42 20.29 -38.08
N ARG A 703 -51.41 19.37 -38.10
CA ARG A 703 -52.80 19.57 -38.53
C ARG A 703 -52.92 20.14 -39.95
N SER A 704 -51.99 19.78 -40.84
CA SER A 704 -51.93 20.27 -42.21
C SER A 704 -52.62 19.30 -43.17
N ALA A 705 -53.96 19.35 -43.19
CA ALA A 705 -54.80 18.48 -44.02
C ALA A 705 -54.47 18.52 -45.52
N ASP A 706 -54.15 19.69 -46.08
CA ASP A 706 -53.82 19.84 -47.51
C ASP A 706 -52.54 19.10 -47.90
N ILE A 707 -51.51 19.16 -47.04
CA ILE A 707 -50.22 18.48 -47.25
C ILE A 707 -50.39 16.98 -47.04
N ALA A 708 -51.12 16.57 -46.00
CA ALA A 708 -51.41 15.16 -45.76
C ALA A 708 -52.17 14.55 -46.95
N THR A 709 -53.15 15.26 -47.51
CA THR A 709 -53.91 14.82 -48.69
C THR A 709 -53.02 14.72 -49.93
N GLU A 710 -52.16 15.70 -50.20
CA GLU A 710 -51.22 15.65 -51.33
C GLU A 710 -50.22 14.49 -51.17
N LEU A 711 -49.66 14.28 -49.98
CA LEU A 711 -48.72 13.18 -49.72
C LEU A 711 -49.40 11.81 -49.91
N LEU A 712 -50.62 11.64 -49.38
CA LEU A 712 -51.42 10.42 -49.59
C LEU A 712 -51.73 10.19 -51.07
N ALA A 713 -52.11 11.24 -51.81
CA ALA A 713 -52.37 11.15 -53.25
C ALA A 713 -51.13 10.75 -54.07
N LYS A 714 -49.93 11.04 -53.56
CA LYS A 714 -48.64 10.66 -54.15
C LYS A 714 -48.12 9.30 -53.66
N GLY A 715 -48.89 8.56 -52.87
CA GLY A 715 -48.56 7.21 -52.41
C GLY A 715 -47.86 7.13 -51.07
N ALA A 716 -47.97 8.16 -50.21
CA ALA A 716 -47.54 8.05 -48.82
C ALA A 716 -48.34 6.95 -48.10
N ASN A 717 -47.65 6.10 -47.36
CA ASN A 717 -48.26 4.99 -46.64
C ASN A 717 -48.77 5.46 -45.27
N PRO A 718 -50.08 5.46 -45.01
CA PRO A 718 -50.66 5.94 -43.74
C PRO A 718 -50.43 5.01 -42.55
N ASN A 719 -49.79 3.86 -42.75
CA ASN A 719 -49.57 2.84 -41.71
C ASN A 719 -48.13 2.82 -41.17
N ILE A 720 -47.24 3.68 -41.67
CA ILE A 720 -45.86 3.74 -41.19
C ILE A 720 -45.83 4.45 -39.84
N LYS A 721 -45.25 3.78 -38.84
CA LYS A 721 -45.17 4.25 -37.45
C LYS A 721 -43.89 5.04 -37.21
N ASP A 722 -43.93 5.99 -36.28
CA ASP A 722 -42.73 6.65 -35.78
C ASP A 722 -41.91 5.75 -34.84
N SER A 723 -40.77 6.26 -34.36
CA SER A 723 -39.91 5.51 -33.44
C SER A 723 -40.58 5.19 -32.09
N ALA A 724 -41.68 5.86 -31.74
CA ALA A 724 -42.47 5.59 -30.56
C ALA A 724 -43.64 4.61 -30.83
N GLY A 725 -43.75 4.11 -32.06
CA GLY A 725 -44.77 3.13 -32.46
C GLY A 725 -46.11 3.75 -32.86
N TYR A 726 -46.21 5.08 -32.97
CA TYR A 726 -47.46 5.76 -33.27
C TYR A 726 -47.69 5.91 -34.77
N SER A 727 -48.89 5.57 -35.21
CA SER A 727 -49.33 5.74 -36.59
C SER A 727 -49.95 7.13 -36.83
N PRO A 728 -49.98 7.63 -38.08
CA PRO A 728 -50.75 8.81 -38.44
C PRO A 728 -52.20 8.76 -37.98
N LEU A 729 -52.84 7.57 -38.02
CA LEU A 729 -54.21 7.39 -37.55
C LEU A 729 -54.33 7.52 -36.02
N TRP A 730 -53.38 6.95 -35.26
CA TRP A 730 -53.32 7.09 -33.81
C TRP A 730 -53.28 8.57 -33.41
N GLU A 731 -52.40 9.33 -34.06
CA GLU A 731 -52.17 10.72 -33.75
C GLU A 731 -53.39 11.59 -34.09
N ALA A 732 -54.06 11.32 -35.21
CA ALA A 732 -55.32 11.98 -35.56
C ALA A 732 -56.44 11.68 -34.56
N VAL A 733 -56.51 10.45 -34.01
CA VAL A 733 -57.46 10.06 -32.96
C VAL A 733 -57.16 10.74 -31.64
N ARG A 734 -55.88 10.79 -31.23
CA ARG A 734 -55.43 11.51 -30.04
C ARG A 734 -55.76 13.00 -30.10
N MET A 735 -55.69 13.60 -31.29
CA MET A 735 -56.00 15.02 -31.52
C MET A 735 -57.50 15.31 -31.68
N GLU A 736 -58.34 14.28 -31.71
CA GLU A 736 -59.80 14.37 -31.91
C GLU A 736 -60.19 15.01 -33.26
N ASP A 737 -59.32 14.93 -34.28
CA ASP A 737 -59.55 15.54 -35.60
C ASP A 737 -60.30 14.58 -36.54
N LEU A 738 -61.63 14.66 -36.49
CA LEU A 738 -62.53 13.80 -37.29
C LEU A 738 -62.28 13.90 -38.80
N GLY A 739 -61.82 15.05 -39.30
CA GLY A 739 -61.53 15.27 -40.72
C GLY A 739 -60.28 14.52 -41.19
N LEU A 740 -59.19 14.61 -40.42
CA LEU A 740 -57.97 13.85 -40.67
C LEU A 740 -58.18 12.34 -40.48
N ILE A 741 -58.93 11.94 -39.44
CA ILE A 741 -59.29 10.53 -39.21
C ILE A 741 -59.99 9.94 -40.44
N LYS A 742 -61.00 10.65 -40.97
CA LYS A 742 -61.71 10.23 -42.18
C LYS A 742 -60.78 10.12 -43.39
N THR A 743 -59.93 11.13 -43.60
CA THR A 743 -58.99 11.19 -44.72
C THR A 743 -57.98 10.04 -44.69
N LEU A 744 -57.45 9.71 -43.52
CA LEU A 744 -56.51 8.61 -43.32
C LEU A 744 -57.18 7.25 -43.51
N LEU A 745 -58.39 7.04 -42.97
CA LEU A 745 -59.15 5.81 -43.15
C LEU A 745 -59.53 5.56 -44.62
N ASP A 746 -59.96 6.61 -45.34
CA ASP A 746 -60.28 6.49 -46.76
C ASP A 746 -59.03 6.25 -47.62
N ALA A 747 -57.85 6.67 -47.16
CA ALA A 747 -56.56 6.36 -47.79
C ALA A 747 -55.96 4.99 -47.39
N GLY A 748 -56.71 4.17 -46.62
CA GLY A 748 -56.29 2.81 -46.26
C GLY A 748 -55.47 2.70 -44.97
N ALA A 749 -55.58 3.67 -44.06
CA ALA A 749 -55.07 3.53 -42.70
C ALA A 749 -55.77 2.35 -42.01
N ASN A 750 -55.01 1.48 -41.35
CA ASN A 750 -55.50 0.27 -40.72
C ASN A 750 -56.12 0.58 -39.34
N PRO A 751 -57.45 0.52 -39.18
CA PRO A 751 -58.09 0.74 -37.89
C PRO A 751 -57.96 -0.46 -36.95
N ASP A 752 -57.53 -1.62 -37.45
CA ASP A 752 -57.47 -2.89 -36.71
C ASP A 752 -56.16 -3.11 -35.94
N GLU A 753 -55.24 -2.15 -36.00
CA GLU A 753 -54.05 -2.16 -35.15
C GLU A 753 -54.43 -1.94 -33.68
N ILE A 754 -53.79 -2.71 -32.79
CA ILE A 754 -54.13 -2.88 -31.37
C ILE A 754 -54.28 -1.56 -30.61
N ASP A 755 -53.47 -0.55 -30.95
CA ASP A 755 -53.42 0.74 -30.25
C ASP A 755 -54.50 1.72 -30.74
N ASN A 756 -55.03 1.53 -31.96
CA ASN A 756 -55.95 2.44 -32.63
C ASN A 756 -57.41 2.06 -32.42
N LYS A 757 -57.74 0.77 -32.51
CA LYS A 757 -59.13 0.31 -32.59
C LYS A 757 -59.95 0.64 -31.34
N GLY A 758 -59.39 0.42 -30.16
CA GLY A 758 -60.08 0.66 -28.89
C GLY A 758 -60.31 2.15 -28.60
N ALA A 759 -59.29 2.98 -28.81
CA ALA A 759 -59.36 4.42 -28.62
C ALA A 759 -60.29 5.09 -29.65
N LEU A 760 -60.17 4.73 -30.93
CA LEU A 760 -61.02 5.22 -32.01
C LEU A 760 -62.49 4.86 -31.78
N ILE A 761 -62.79 3.61 -31.39
CA ILE A 761 -64.17 3.19 -31.10
C ILE A 761 -64.72 3.91 -29.86
N SER A 762 -63.90 4.08 -28.80
CA SER A 762 -64.32 4.82 -27.61
C SER A 762 -64.64 6.28 -27.92
N PHE A 763 -63.77 6.96 -28.69
CA PHE A 763 -63.95 8.35 -29.11
C PHE A 763 -65.19 8.52 -30.00
N LEU A 764 -65.33 7.68 -31.02
CA LEU A 764 -66.48 7.73 -31.94
C LEU A 764 -67.80 7.40 -31.22
N LYS A 765 -67.80 6.49 -30.23
CA LYS A 765 -69.00 6.19 -29.43
C LYS A 765 -69.40 7.35 -28.55
N TYR A 766 -68.44 7.97 -27.85
CA TYR A 766 -68.69 9.15 -27.04
C TYR A 766 -69.28 10.30 -27.87
N GLN A 767 -68.69 10.60 -29.03
CA GLN A 767 -69.16 11.60 -29.99
C GLN A 767 -70.57 11.28 -30.55
N THR A 768 -70.90 10.00 -30.71
CA THR A 768 -72.22 9.56 -31.20
C THR A 768 -73.30 9.61 -30.11
N GLU A 769 -72.99 9.13 -28.90
CA GLU A 769 -73.96 8.95 -27.81
C GLU A 769 -74.20 10.23 -26.99
N GLN A 770 -73.20 11.10 -26.86
CA GLN A 770 -73.33 12.35 -26.08
C GLN A 770 -73.53 13.60 -26.95
N GLU A 771 -72.94 13.65 -28.16
CA GLU A 771 -72.94 14.85 -29.02
C GLU A 771 -73.77 14.69 -30.31
N GLY A 772 -74.26 13.49 -30.63
CA GLY A 772 -75.16 13.24 -31.76
C GLY A 772 -74.51 13.43 -33.15
N ASN A 773 -73.19 13.23 -33.25
CA ASN A 773 -72.44 13.50 -34.48
C ASN A 773 -72.64 12.39 -35.56
N ASN A 774 -73.28 12.75 -36.67
CA ASN A 774 -73.64 11.82 -37.75
C ASN A 774 -72.44 11.26 -38.53
N ASP A 775 -71.35 12.03 -38.68
CA ASP A 775 -70.14 11.56 -39.37
C ASP A 775 -69.39 10.53 -38.51
N ALA A 776 -69.37 10.74 -37.20
CA ALA A 776 -68.84 9.78 -36.25
C ALA A 776 -69.67 8.48 -36.26
N ALA A 777 -71.00 8.57 -36.29
CA ALA A 777 -71.91 7.42 -36.38
C ALA A 777 -71.71 6.61 -37.67
N ALA A 778 -71.51 7.28 -38.81
CA ALA A 778 -71.25 6.63 -40.09
C ALA A 778 -69.89 5.89 -40.12
N LEU A 779 -68.85 6.49 -39.54
CA LEU A 779 -67.53 5.85 -39.39
C LEU A 779 -67.60 4.64 -38.44
N LEU A 780 -68.39 4.74 -37.36
CA LEU A 780 -68.64 3.64 -36.42
C LEU A 780 -69.34 2.47 -37.10
N GLY A 781 -70.31 2.74 -37.98
CA GLY A 781 -71.00 1.72 -38.77
C GLY A 781 -70.14 1.02 -39.82
N ARG A 782 -69.05 1.64 -40.28
CA ARG A 782 -68.08 1.03 -41.22
C ARG A 782 -67.13 0.03 -40.53
N LEU A 783 -67.00 0.08 -39.21
CA LEU A 783 -66.09 -0.77 -38.43
C LEU A 783 -66.82 -2.05 -37.96
N ASN A 784 -66.62 -3.17 -38.66
CA ASN A 784 -67.32 -4.44 -38.42
C ASN A 784 -66.94 -5.05 -37.04
N VAL A 785 -67.94 -5.45 -36.23
CA VAL A 785 -67.79 -5.67 -34.79
C VAL A 785 -67.47 -7.14 -34.43
N SER A 786 -66.22 -7.37 -34.03
CA SER A 786 -65.80 -8.44 -33.11
C SER A 786 -64.40 -8.09 -32.58
N VAL A 787 -64.29 -7.70 -31.31
CA VAL A 787 -63.01 -7.38 -30.68
C VAL A 787 -62.56 -8.59 -29.85
N PRO A 788 -61.35 -9.14 -30.05
CA PRO A 788 -60.79 -10.14 -29.15
C PRO A 788 -60.74 -9.60 -27.72
N LYS A 789 -61.17 -10.39 -26.73
CA LYS A 789 -61.21 -9.97 -25.31
C LYS A 789 -59.87 -9.42 -24.81
N ASP A 790 -58.74 -9.92 -25.34
CA ASP A 790 -57.40 -9.45 -24.96
C ASP A 790 -57.04 -8.05 -25.50
N ALA A 791 -57.54 -7.66 -26.68
CA ALA A 791 -57.30 -6.32 -27.21
C ALA A 791 -57.98 -5.22 -26.37
N VAL A 792 -59.14 -5.54 -25.79
CA VAL A 792 -59.83 -4.65 -24.84
C VAL A 792 -59.05 -4.53 -23.54
N LYS A 793 -58.51 -5.64 -23.01
CA LYS A 793 -57.67 -5.63 -21.81
C LYS A 793 -56.42 -4.77 -21.99
N LYS A 794 -55.71 -4.93 -23.12
CA LYS A 794 -54.49 -4.18 -23.45
C LYS A 794 -54.76 -2.68 -23.59
N ALA A 795 -55.84 -2.29 -24.27
CA ALA A 795 -56.21 -0.88 -24.43
C ALA A 795 -56.59 -0.21 -23.10
N LEU A 796 -57.32 -0.91 -22.21
CA LEU A 796 -57.66 -0.39 -20.88
C LEU A 796 -56.40 -0.26 -19.99
N TYR A 797 -55.48 -1.22 -20.08
CA TYR A 797 -54.19 -1.20 -19.38
C TYR A 797 -53.29 -0.04 -19.84
N SER A 798 -53.11 0.15 -21.15
CA SER A 798 -52.32 1.27 -21.68
C SER A 798 -52.90 2.62 -21.28
N ARG A 799 -54.23 2.76 -21.21
CA ARG A 799 -54.89 3.99 -20.74
C ARG A 799 -54.63 4.26 -19.25
N PHE A 800 -54.50 3.21 -18.42
CA PHE A 800 -54.09 3.36 -17.02
C PHE A 800 -52.62 3.75 -16.88
N GLN A 801 -51.71 3.18 -17.69
CA GLN A 801 -50.27 3.40 -17.59
C GLN A 801 -49.87 4.89 -17.62
N TYR A 802 -50.52 5.70 -18.47
CA TYR A 802 -50.24 7.14 -18.60
C TYR A 802 -50.94 8.02 -17.55
N HIS A 803 -51.89 7.47 -16.79
CA HIS A 803 -52.74 8.19 -15.84
C HIS A 803 -52.87 7.43 -14.52
N SER A 804 -51.79 6.77 -14.07
CA SER A 804 -51.79 5.87 -12.91
C SER A 804 -52.12 6.56 -11.57
N GLY A 805 -52.09 7.90 -11.53
CA GLY A 805 -52.54 8.71 -10.40
C GLY A 805 -54.01 9.15 -10.43
N ASP A 806 -54.75 8.90 -11.52
CA ASP A 806 -56.17 9.29 -11.63
C ASP A 806 -57.09 8.16 -11.17
N VAL A 807 -57.54 8.27 -9.91
CA VAL A 807 -58.40 7.28 -9.25
C VAL A 807 -59.80 7.23 -9.86
N GLU A 808 -60.32 8.33 -10.39
CA GLU A 808 -61.65 8.36 -11.02
C GLU A 808 -61.62 7.64 -12.36
N LEU A 809 -60.58 7.88 -13.16
CA LEU A 809 -60.33 7.13 -14.37
C LEU A 809 -60.16 5.63 -14.07
N LEU A 810 -59.36 5.26 -13.06
CA LEU A 810 -59.18 3.86 -12.65
C LEU A 810 -60.52 3.18 -12.33
N ARG A 811 -61.39 3.83 -11.54
CA ARG A 811 -62.73 3.28 -11.22
C ARG A 811 -63.58 3.08 -12.48
N GLY A 812 -63.49 4.00 -13.44
CA GLY A 812 -64.14 3.87 -14.75
C GLY A 812 -63.59 2.69 -15.57
N LEU A 813 -62.27 2.49 -15.55
CA LEU A 813 -61.60 1.39 -16.25
C LEU A 813 -61.94 0.03 -15.63
N ILE A 814 -61.94 -0.09 -14.29
CA ILE A 814 -62.34 -1.32 -13.58
C ILE A 814 -63.80 -1.71 -13.91
N LYS A 815 -64.73 -0.74 -13.88
CA LYS A 815 -66.12 -0.96 -14.30
C LYS A 815 -66.25 -1.39 -15.77
N SER A 816 -65.32 -0.94 -16.62
CA SER A 816 -65.26 -1.31 -18.03
C SER A 816 -64.58 -2.66 -18.28
N GLY A 817 -64.21 -3.39 -17.22
CA GLY A 817 -63.66 -4.74 -17.30
C GLY A 817 -62.12 -4.81 -17.34
N MET A 818 -61.43 -3.79 -16.81
CA MET A 818 -59.97 -3.81 -16.70
C MET A 818 -59.49 -4.98 -15.81
N ASP A 819 -58.53 -5.73 -16.32
CA ASP A 819 -57.85 -6.80 -15.58
C ASP A 819 -56.74 -6.20 -14.72
N VAL A 820 -56.98 -6.12 -13.41
CA VAL A 820 -56.09 -5.43 -12.45
C VAL A 820 -54.76 -6.13 -12.21
N ASN A 821 -54.61 -7.37 -12.69
CA ASN A 821 -53.39 -8.16 -12.63
C ASN A 821 -52.76 -8.39 -14.01
N TYR A 822 -53.24 -7.66 -15.03
CA TYR A 822 -52.69 -7.75 -16.37
C TYR A 822 -51.23 -7.32 -16.40
N MET A 823 -50.39 -8.12 -17.05
CA MET A 823 -48.96 -7.86 -17.25
C MET A 823 -48.71 -7.49 -18.71
N GLY A 824 -47.78 -6.57 -18.97
CA GLY A 824 -47.31 -6.28 -20.33
C GLY A 824 -46.80 -7.52 -21.07
N GLU A 825 -46.75 -7.49 -22.40
CA GLU A 825 -46.24 -8.59 -23.24
C GLU A 825 -44.70 -8.58 -23.32
N GLU A 826 -44.09 -9.76 -23.43
CA GLU A 826 -42.64 -9.93 -23.63
C GLU A 826 -42.15 -9.15 -24.86
N GLY A 827 -41.16 -8.28 -24.66
CA GLY A 827 -40.64 -7.37 -25.70
C GLY A 827 -41.18 -5.93 -25.63
N SER A 828 -42.15 -5.65 -24.76
CA SER A 828 -42.47 -4.26 -24.37
C SER A 828 -41.51 -3.77 -23.28
N SER A 829 -41.18 -2.48 -23.29
CA SER A 829 -40.22 -1.88 -22.34
C SER A 829 -40.68 -1.87 -20.88
N PHE A 830 -41.90 -2.34 -20.58
CA PHE A 830 -42.51 -2.31 -19.25
C PHE A 830 -43.37 -3.57 -18.99
N LEU A 831 -42.77 -4.62 -18.42
CA LEU A 831 -43.45 -5.84 -17.96
C LEU A 831 -44.11 -5.66 -16.57
N GLU A 832 -44.78 -4.53 -16.35
CA GLU A 832 -45.31 -4.17 -15.03
C GLU A 832 -46.79 -4.52 -14.88
N ALA A 833 -47.29 -4.62 -13.65
CA ALA A 833 -48.71 -4.71 -13.33
C ALA A 833 -49.24 -3.32 -12.96
N PRO A 834 -50.56 -3.07 -12.98
CA PRO A 834 -51.14 -1.84 -12.45
C PRO A 834 -50.66 -1.51 -11.02
N LEU A 835 -50.47 -2.55 -10.20
CA LEU A 835 -50.00 -2.41 -8.83
C LEU A 835 -48.50 -2.05 -8.74
N HIS A 836 -47.65 -2.52 -9.66
CA HIS A 836 -46.24 -2.12 -9.77
C HIS A 836 -46.10 -0.64 -10.14
N ILE A 837 -46.87 -0.21 -11.15
CA ILE A 837 -46.87 1.19 -11.63
C ILE A 837 -47.35 2.12 -10.50
N ALA A 838 -48.45 1.75 -9.83
CA ALA A 838 -48.97 2.54 -8.71
C ALA A 838 -47.99 2.57 -7.52
N ALA A 839 -47.26 1.47 -7.28
CA ALA A 839 -46.25 1.38 -6.22
C ALA A 839 -45.01 2.23 -6.49
N SER A 840 -44.55 2.28 -7.73
CA SER A 840 -43.47 3.19 -8.17
C SER A 840 -43.87 4.67 -8.05
N GLY A 841 -45.07 5.00 -8.56
CA GLY A 841 -45.62 6.35 -8.58
C GLY A 841 -46.00 6.89 -7.21
N GLY A 842 -46.18 6.03 -6.21
CA GLY A 842 -46.57 6.44 -4.85
C GLY A 842 -48.07 6.75 -4.72
N HIS A 843 -48.93 6.23 -5.60
CA HIS A 843 -50.35 6.55 -5.66
C HIS A 843 -51.15 5.69 -4.66
N LEU A 844 -51.17 6.10 -3.39
CA LEU A 844 -51.77 5.33 -2.29
C LEU A 844 -53.25 4.99 -2.51
N GLU A 845 -54.06 5.96 -2.96
CA GLU A 845 -55.50 5.78 -3.20
C GLU A 845 -55.76 4.82 -4.37
N THR A 846 -54.95 4.90 -5.43
CA THR A 846 -54.96 3.96 -6.56
C THR A 846 -54.66 2.54 -6.09
N ILE A 847 -53.66 2.35 -5.21
CA ILE A 847 -53.32 1.04 -4.64
C ILE A 847 -54.47 0.46 -3.82
N GLN A 848 -55.11 1.26 -2.98
CA GLN A 848 -56.25 0.82 -2.18
C GLN A 848 -57.42 0.36 -3.06
N GLU A 849 -57.71 1.07 -4.15
CA GLU A 849 -58.78 0.69 -5.08
C GLU A 849 -58.42 -0.53 -5.91
N LEU A 850 -57.16 -0.69 -6.32
CA LEU A 850 -56.67 -1.90 -7.00
C LEU A 850 -56.76 -3.14 -6.09
N ILE A 851 -56.35 -3.03 -4.82
CA ILE A 851 -56.44 -4.12 -3.84
C ILE A 851 -57.90 -4.51 -3.60
N LYS A 852 -58.81 -3.53 -3.43
CA LYS A 852 -60.27 -3.78 -3.31
C LYS A 852 -60.83 -4.49 -4.54
N ALA A 853 -60.29 -4.21 -5.73
CA ALA A 853 -60.69 -4.84 -6.98
C ALA A 853 -60.06 -6.23 -7.20
N GLY A 854 -59.27 -6.75 -6.24
CA GLY A 854 -58.68 -8.09 -6.29
C GLY A 854 -57.30 -8.16 -6.92
N ALA A 855 -56.53 -7.07 -6.90
CA ALA A 855 -55.14 -7.10 -7.33
C ALA A 855 -54.30 -8.02 -6.43
N ASP A 856 -53.45 -8.85 -7.05
CA ASP A 856 -52.50 -9.71 -6.36
C ASP A 856 -51.33 -8.85 -5.85
N VAL A 857 -51.27 -8.69 -4.54
CA VAL A 857 -50.25 -7.89 -3.84
C VAL A 857 -48.84 -8.48 -4.00
N ASN A 858 -48.75 -9.77 -4.32
CA ASN A 858 -47.49 -10.53 -4.47
C ASN A 858 -47.18 -10.89 -5.92
N ILE A 859 -47.86 -10.24 -6.88
CA ILE A 859 -47.60 -10.44 -8.30
C ILE A 859 -46.12 -10.19 -8.60
N LYS A 860 -45.49 -11.15 -9.29
CA LYS A 860 -44.05 -11.09 -9.61
C LYS A 860 -43.85 -10.71 -11.06
N ARG A 861 -42.84 -9.87 -11.31
CA ARG A 861 -42.38 -9.63 -12.67
C ARG A 861 -41.72 -10.89 -13.26
N PRO A 862 -42.01 -11.28 -14.52
CA PRO A 862 -41.47 -12.50 -15.10
C PRO A 862 -39.95 -12.50 -15.32
N ASP A 863 -39.36 -11.33 -15.55
CA ASP A 863 -37.97 -11.12 -15.91
C ASP A 863 -37.02 -11.11 -14.70
N ASP A 864 -37.41 -10.49 -13.59
CA ASP A 864 -36.55 -10.37 -12.40
C ASP A 864 -37.17 -10.88 -11.09
N GLY A 865 -38.48 -11.17 -11.07
CA GLY A 865 -39.18 -11.66 -9.89
C GLY A 865 -39.53 -10.59 -8.86
N ASP A 866 -39.29 -9.30 -9.15
CA ASP A 866 -39.62 -8.21 -8.23
C ASP A 866 -41.14 -8.09 -8.04
N THR A 867 -41.54 -7.71 -6.82
CA THR A 867 -42.95 -7.52 -6.43
C THR A 867 -43.27 -6.03 -6.27
N PRO A 868 -44.55 -5.62 -6.16
CA PRO A 868 -44.91 -4.22 -5.89
C PRO A 868 -44.24 -3.66 -4.63
N LEU A 869 -43.96 -4.50 -3.63
CA LEU A 869 -43.23 -4.11 -2.43
C LEU A 869 -41.75 -3.74 -2.73
N HIS A 870 -41.07 -4.47 -3.63
CA HIS A 870 -39.72 -4.11 -4.08
C HIS A 870 -39.70 -2.74 -4.76
N PHE A 871 -40.69 -2.47 -5.62
CA PHE A 871 -40.84 -1.19 -6.30
C PHE A 871 -41.09 -0.02 -5.36
N ALA A 872 -41.97 -0.21 -4.38
CA ALA A 872 -42.22 0.79 -3.34
C ALA A 872 -40.94 1.12 -2.55
N ILE A 873 -40.12 0.11 -2.24
CA ILE A 873 -38.86 0.27 -1.51
C ILE A 873 -37.81 0.98 -2.35
N ALA A 874 -37.62 0.55 -3.61
CA ALA A 874 -36.63 1.13 -4.52
C ALA A 874 -36.86 2.63 -4.77
N HIS A 875 -38.12 3.07 -4.73
CA HIS A 875 -38.53 4.47 -4.93
C HIS A 875 -38.84 5.22 -3.63
N GLY A 876 -38.54 4.63 -2.46
CA GLY A 876 -38.71 5.28 -1.15
C GLY A 876 -40.16 5.60 -0.76
N ARG A 877 -41.15 4.87 -1.27
CA ARG A 877 -42.59 5.11 -1.04
C ARG A 877 -43.07 4.44 0.25
N LYS A 878 -42.76 5.04 1.39
CA LYS A 878 -43.07 4.52 2.73
C LYS A 878 -44.54 4.16 2.97
N ASP A 879 -45.45 5.08 2.68
CA ASP A 879 -46.88 4.88 3.00
C ASP A 879 -47.51 3.80 2.13
N VAL A 880 -47.04 3.69 0.89
CA VAL A 880 -47.38 2.59 -0.01
C VAL A 880 -46.83 1.26 0.48
N ALA A 881 -45.55 1.20 0.88
CA ALA A 881 -44.96 -0.03 1.40
C ALA A 881 -45.71 -0.54 2.64
N ARG A 882 -46.14 0.36 3.54
CA ARG A 882 -46.99 0.03 4.69
C ARG A 882 -48.34 -0.54 4.29
N GLU A 883 -49.00 0.05 3.30
CA GLU A 883 -50.30 -0.40 2.85
C GLU A 883 -50.22 -1.78 2.16
N LEU A 884 -49.17 -2.01 1.37
CA LEU A 884 -48.89 -3.32 0.77
C LEU A 884 -48.59 -4.39 1.84
N ILE A 885 -47.79 -4.08 2.86
CA ILE A 885 -47.51 -4.99 3.98
C ILE A 885 -48.81 -5.34 4.72
N LYS A 886 -49.67 -4.36 5.02
CA LYS A 886 -50.99 -4.61 5.64
C LYS A 886 -51.90 -5.47 4.78
N ALA A 887 -51.81 -5.31 3.45
CA ALA A 887 -52.58 -6.08 2.49
C ALA A 887 -52.05 -7.51 2.25
N GLY A 888 -50.99 -7.92 2.95
CA GLY A 888 -50.45 -9.27 2.88
C GLY A 888 -49.29 -9.46 1.89
N ALA A 889 -48.52 -8.39 1.61
CA ALA A 889 -47.29 -8.51 0.85
C ALA A 889 -46.28 -9.46 1.54
N ASP A 890 -45.69 -10.36 0.78
CA ASP A 890 -44.63 -11.26 1.20
C ASP A 890 -43.33 -10.47 1.38
N VAL A 891 -43.02 -10.16 2.64
CA VAL A 891 -41.82 -9.45 3.05
C VAL A 891 -40.52 -10.24 2.83
N ASN A 892 -40.61 -11.51 2.45
CA ASN A 892 -39.49 -12.40 2.16
C ASN A 892 -39.44 -12.85 0.68
N ALA A 893 -40.26 -12.23 -0.17
CA ALA A 893 -40.24 -12.52 -1.61
C ALA A 893 -38.83 -12.30 -2.18
N LYS A 894 -38.35 -13.26 -2.97
CA LYS A 894 -37.06 -13.14 -3.68
C LYS A 894 -37.29 -12.51 -5.05
N GLY A 895 -36.74 -11.32 -5.24
CA GLY A 895 -36.72 -10.59 -6.51
C GLY A 895 -35.38 -10.73 -7.25
N TYR A 896 -34.94 -9.66 -7.92
CA TYR A 896 -33.71 -9.66 -8.71
C TYR A 896 -32.49 -10.11 -7.89
N ASN A 897 -31.70 -11.04 -8.43
CA ASN A 897 -30.56 -11.67 -7.77
C ASN A 897 -30.88 -12.37 -6.42
N GLY A 898 -32.16 -12.73 -6.19
CA GLY A 898 -32.59 -13.39 -4.96
C GLY A 898 -32.66 -12.47 -3.74
N GLN A 899 -32.62 -11.15 -3.93
CA GLN A 899 -32.71 -10.18 -2.84
C GLN A 899 -34.12 -10.13 -2.26
N THR A 900 -34.21 -9.90 -0.94
CA THR A 900 -35.48 -9.70 -0.23
C THR A 900 -35.79 -8.21 -0.09
N PRO A 901 -37.06 -7.83 0.15
CA PRO A 901 -37.45 -6.46 0.47
C PRO A 901 -36.60 -5.83 1.59
N LEU A 902 -36.22 -6.62 2.60
CA LEU A 902 -35.38 -6.17 3.72
C LEU A 902 -33.97 -5.75 3.27
N VAL A 903 -33.34 -6.54 2.41
CA VAL A 903 -31.99 -6.25 1.87
C VAL A 903 -32.03 -5.03 0.94
N SER A 904 -33.07 -4.94 0.10
CA SER A 904 -33.27 -3.78 -0.77
C SER A 904 -33.48 -2.48 0.02
N ALA A 905 -34.25 -2.53 1.12
CA ALA A 905 -34.46 -1.37 1.98
C ALA A 905 -33.18 -0.90 2.69
N LEU A 906 -32.31 -1.84 3.10
CA LEU A 906 -30.99 -1.52 3.69
C LEU A 906 -30.04 -0.89 2.67
N ARG A 907 -29.97 -1.43 1.44
CA ARG A 907 -29.15 -0.85 0.37
C ARG A 907 -29.58 0.57 0.01
N CYS A 908 -30.88 0.82 -0.01
CA CYS A 908 -31.46 2.14 -0.27
C CYS A 908 -31.45 3.07 0.95
N SER A 909 -30.93 2.63 2.11
CA SER A 909 -30.87 3.39 3.37
C SER A 909 -32.25 3.87 3.89
N HIS A 910 -33.32 3.12 3.62
CA HIS A 910 -34.68 3.42 4.09
C HIS A 910 -34.98 2.73 5.44
N ILE A 911 -34.32 3.19 6.51
CA ILE A 911 -34.33 2.57 7.85
C ILE A 911 -35.74 2.50 8.47
N ASP A 912 -36.59 3.46 8.13
CA ASP A 912 -37.98 3.49 8.57
C ASP A 912 -38.84 2.40 7.92
N ILE A 913 -38.54 1.99 6.68
CA ILE A 913 -39.18 0.85 6.02
C ILE A 913 -38.58 -0.47 6.52
N VAL A 914 -37.27 -0.53 6.79
CA VAL A 914 -36.61 -1.69 7.42
C VAL A 914 -37.31 -2.06 8.73
N LYS A 915 -37.64 -1.06 9.54
CA LYS A 915 -38.39 -1.24 10.79
C LYS A 915 -39.76 -1.90 10.59
N GLU A 916 -40.52 -1.44 9.61
CA GLU A 916 -41.84 -2.01 9.30
C GLU A 916 -41.73 -3.45 8.78
N LEU A 917 -40.71 -3.74 7.96
CA LEU A 917 -40.44 -5.09 7.44
C LEU A 917 -40.05 -6.07 8.57
N LEU A 918 -39.21 -5.65 9.51
CA LEU A 918 -38.84 -6.47 10.67
C LEU A 918 -40.06 -6.75 11.58
N LYS A 919 -40.93 -5.75 11.80
CA LYS A 919 -42.19 -5.95 12.54
C LYS A 919 -43.16 -6.89 11.83
N ALA A 920 -43.15 -6.89 10.50
CA ALA A 920 -43.95 -7.77 9.66
C ALA A 920 -43.38 -9.19 9.49
N GLY A 921 -42.23 -9.51 10.11
CA GLY A 921 -41.67 -10.85 10.11
C GLY A 921 -40.70 -11.16 8.97
N ALA A 922 -40.02 -10.13 8.42
CA ALA A 922 -38.94 -10.36 7.47
C ALA A 922 -37.83 -11.23 8.09
N ASP A 923 -37.35 -12.23 7.36
CA ASP A 923 -36.30 -13.14 7.79
C ASP A 923 -34.93 -12.48 7.62
N PHE A 924 -34.20 -12.45 8.72
CA PHE A 924 -32.85 -11.88 8.81
C PHE A 924 -31.86 -12.90 9.38
N LYS A 925 -32.21 -14.18 9.53
CA LYS A 925 -31.38 -15.17 10.23
C LYS A 925 -30.06 -15.45 9.52
N GLU A 926 -30.09 -15.67 8.20
CA GLU A 926 -28.89 -15.97 7.41
C GLU A 926 -27.93 -14.77 7.30
N GLN A 927 -28.46 -13.54 7.37
CA GLN A 927 -27.72 -12.29 7.17
C GLN A 927 -27.67 -11.42 8.45
N LYS A 928 -27.96 -12.01 9.62
CA LYS A 928 -28.17 -11.28 10.88
C LYS A 928 -27.02 -10.35 11.23
N MET A 929 -25.77 -10.81 11.04
CA MET A 929 -24.56 -10.04 11.31
C MET A 929 -24.37 -8.88 10.33
N GLU A 930 -24.63 -9.11 9.04
CA GLU A 930 -24.46 -8.10 7.99
C GLU A 930 -25.48 -6.96 8.15
N ILE A 931 -26.75 -7.33 8.38
CA ILE A 931 -27.84 -6.40 8.65
C ILE A 931 -27.60 -5.65 9.96
N ALA A 932 -27.17 -6.34 11.02
CA ALA A 932 -26.85 -5.70 12.29
C ALA A 932 -25.66 -4.74 12.17
N ASN A 933 -24.66 -5.03 11.35
CA ASN A 933 -23.51 -4.14 11.13
C ASN A 933 -23.90 -2.87 10.37
N SER A 934 -24.74 -3.00 9.34
CA SER A 934 -25.31 -1.84 8.63
C SER A 934 -26.16 -0.97 9.57
N LEU A 935 -27.04 -1.58 10.37
CA LEU A 935 -27.88 -0.86 11.33
C LEU A 935 -27.07 -0.24 12.49
N LYS A 936 -25.99 -0.89 12.94
CA LYS A 936 -25.07 -0.33 13.96
C LYS A 936 -24.45 0.97 13.49
N TYR A 937 -24.03 1.06 12.22
CA TYR A 937 -23.51 2.30 11.66
C TYR A 937 -24.54 3.44 11.77
N HIS A 938 -25.78 3.23 11.34
CA HIS A 938 -26.84 4.22 11.48
C HIS A 938 -27.20 4.53 12.94
N ALA A 939 -27.22 3.53 13.82
CA ALA A 939 -27.45 3.69 15.26
C ALA A 939 -26.36 4.53 15.94
N THR A 940 -25.08 4.36 15.57
CA THR A 940 -23.96 5.17 16.10
C THR A 940 -24.05 6.65 15.73
N THR A 941 -24.82 7.00 14.70
CA THR A 941 -25.08 8.39 14.28
C THR A 941 -26.32 9.03 14.95
N GLY A 942 -27.07 8.26 15.76
CA GLY A 942 -28.23 8.72 16.52
C GLY A 942 -29.60 8.47 15.88
N ASP A 943 -29.69 7.58 14.88
CA ASP A 943 -30.95 7.19 14.25
C ASP A 943 -31.79 6.29 15.19
N LYS A 944 -32.93 6.79 15.63
CA LYS A 944 -33.84 6.10 16.57
C LYS A 944 -34.50 4.86 15.96
N ASP A 945 -34.76 4.86 14.65
CA ASP A 945 -35.38 3.72 13.98
C ASP A 945 -34.35 2.59 13.80
N ALA A 946 -33.07 2.90 13.58
CA ALA A 946 -32.00 1.91 13.54
C ALA A 946 -31.79 1.21 14.90
N ILE A 947 -31.88 1.97 16.00
CA ILE A 947 -31.80 1.44 17.38
C ILE A 947 -32.98 0.50 17.66
N GLU A 948 -34.20 0.89 17.27
CA GLU A 948 -35.37 0.03 17.44
C GLU A 948 -35.29 -1.24 16.58
N CYS A 949 -34.74 -1.16 15.36
CA CYS A 949 -34.48 -2.33 14.52
C CYS A 949 -33.48 -3.31 15.16
N LEU A 950 -32.37 -2.81 15.73
CA LEU A 950 -31.40 -3.63 16.46
C LEU A 950 -32.03 -4.33 17.67
N SER A 951 -32.92 -3.61 18.38
CA SER A 951 -33.70 -4.18 19.49
C SER A 951 -34.64 -5.30 19.03
N LEU A 952 -35.38 -5.09 17.93
CA LEU A 952 -36.25 -6.11 17.32
C LEU A 952 -35.46 -7.35 16.87
N MET A 953 -34.17 -7.21 16.54
CA MET A 953 -33.26 -8.31 16.19
C MET A 953 -32.58 -8.98 17.41
N ASN A 954 -32.92 -8.57 18.64
CA ASN A 954 -32.24 -8.96 19.89
C ASN A 954 -30.72 -8.70 19.85
N VAL A 955 -30.31 -7.57 19.27
CA VAL A 955 -28.92 -7.10 19.27
C VAL A 955 -28.82 -5.96 20.28
N SER A 956 -28.26 -6.26 21.46
CA SER A 956 -28.11 -5.28 22.55
C SER A 956 -27.11 -4.18 22.17
N MET A 957 -27.58 -2.93 22.11
CA MET A 957 -26.75 -1.73 22.06
C MET A 957 -27.34 -0.69 23.02
N ASP A 958 -26.52 -0.12 23.90
CA ASP A 958 -26.90 1.03 24.71
C ASP A 958 -26.86 2.29 23.80
N PRO A 959 -28.00 2.92 23.48
CA PRO A 959 -28.09 3.96 22.45
C PRO A 959 -27.39 5.27 22.84
N ASP A 960 -27.15 5.49 24.14
CA ASP A 960 -26.40 6.64 24.61
C ASP A 960 -24.90 6.35 24.70
N LEU A 961 -24.46 5.10 24.49
CA LEU A 961 -23.08 4.66 24.69
C LEU A 961 -22.04 5.44 23.85
N PRO A 962 -22.25 5.71 22.55
CA PRO A 962 -21.28 6.49 21.78
C PRO A 962 -21.18 7.93 22.29
N LYS A 963 -22.32 8.54 22.65
CA LYS A 963 -22.35 9.89 23.20
C LYS A 963 -21.69 9.96 24.57
N GLN A 964 -22.02 9.03 25.47
CA GLN A 964 -21.39 8.88 26.78
C GLN A 964 -19.89 8.63 26.65
N PHE A 965 -19.46 7.85 25.66
CA PHE A 965 -18.04 7.60 25.39
C PHE A 965 -17.30 8.86 24.95
N PHE A 966 -17.82 9.60 23.97
CA PHE A 966 -17.22 10.87 23.55
C PHE A 966 -17.25 11.93 24.66
N ASP A 967 -18.29 11.96 25.48
CA ASP A 967 -18.40 12.84 26.64
C ASP A 967 -17.41 12.42 27.75
N ALA A 968 -17.22 11.12 27.98
CA ALA A 968 -16.25 10.58 28.94
C ALA A 968 -14.80 10.89 28.51
N VAL A 969 -14.48 10.72 27.22
CA VAL A 969 -13.20 11.17 26.66
C VAL A 969 -13.06 12.67 26.90
N ARG A 970 -14.01 13.50 26.46
CA ARG A 970 -13.93 14.97 26.61
C ARG A 970 -13.77 15.45 28.06
N ASN A 971 -14.39 14.74 29.00
CA ASN A 971 -14.40 15.09 30.43
C ASN A 971 -13.27 14.43 31.24
N LYS A 972 -12.33 13.72 30.59
CA LYS A 972 -11.21 13.00 31.23
C LYS A 972 -11.63 11.86 32.16
N ASP A 973 -12.78 11.26 31.92
CA ASP A 973 -13.29 10.15 32.72
C ASP A 973 -12.79 8.80 32.19
N LEU A 974 -11.63 8.36 32.70
CA LEU A 974 -11.04 7.07 32.32
C LEU A 974 -11.93 5.87 32.68
N ALA A 975 -12.69 5.96 33.77
CA ALA A 975 -13.57 4.87 34.19
C ALA A 975 -14.75 4.73 33.20
N GLY A 976 -15.37 5.84 32.82
CA GLY A 976 -16.41 5.86 31.78
C GLY A 976 -15.90 5.43 30.40
N VAL A 977 -14.66 5.78 30.03
CA VAL A 977 -14.02 5.31 28.80
C VAL A 977 -13.84 3.79 28.81
N LYS A 978 -13.31 3.22 29.89
CA LYS A 978 -13.14 1.77 30.05
C LYS A 978 -14.45 1.01 30.04
N GLU A 979 -15.46 1.55 30.73
CA GLU A 979 -16.80 0.96 30.75
C GLU A 979 -17.42 0.94 29.34
N ALA A 980 -17.26 2.02 28.57
CA ALA A 980 -17.77 2.09 27.21
C ALA A 980 -17.05 1.15 26.24
N ILE A 981 -15.72 1.00 26.37
CA ILE A 981 -14.93 0.01 25.61
C ILE A 981 -15.40 -1.41 25.96
N ALA A 982 -15.60 -1.70 27.25
CA ALA A 982 -16.11 -3.01 27.69
C ALA A 982 -17.54 -3.30 27.18
N LYS A 983 -18.35 -2.26 26.99
CA LYS A 983 -19.69 -2.34 26.36
C LYS A 983 -19.64 -2.40 24.82
N GLY A 984 -18.45 -2.42 24.22
CA GLY A 984 -18.25 -2.64 22.78
C GLY A 984 -18.40 -1.39 21.91
N VAL A 985 -18.11 -0.20 22.44
CA VAL A 985 -18.10 1.03 21.64
C VAL A 985 -16.99 0.99 20.56
N ASP A 986 -17.29 1.50 19.37
CA ASP A 986 -16.27 1.63 18.32
C ASP A 986 -15.31 2.77 18.64
N VAL A 987 -14.08 2.41 19.01
CA VAL A 987 -13.00 3.34 19.38
C VAL A 987 -12.47 4.17 18.20
N ASN A 988 -12.85 3.81 16.97
CA ASN A 988 -12.49 4.51 15.73
C ASN A 988 -13.64 5.33 15.14
N ALA A 989 -14.81 5.34 15.78
CA ALA A 989 -15.97 6.11 15.33
C ALA A 989 -15.69 7.61 15.24
N ARG A 990 -16.46 8.33 14.43
CA ARG A 990 -16.40 9.80 14.35
C ARG A 990 -17.62 10.41 15.01
N ASN A 991 -17.43 11.49 15.77
CA ASN A 991 -18.55 12.27 16.28
C ASN A 991 -19.17 13.16 15.18
N LYS A 992 -20.21 13.94 15.52
CA LYS A 992 -20.88 14.86 14.58
C LYS A 992 -19.96 15.94 13.99
N ASP A 993 -18.85 16.23 14.65
CA ASP A 993 -17.82 17.17 14.23
C ASP A 993 -16.68 16.49 13.45
N TYR A 994 -16.85 15.21 13.09
CA TYR A 994 -15.87 14.36 12.40
C TYR A 994 -14.57 14.10 13.19
N GLU A 995 -14.56 14.32 14.51
CA GLU A 995 -13.40 14.02 15.36
C GLU A 995 -13.41 12.55 15.80
N THR A 996 -12.21 11.95 15.85
CA THR A 996 -12.02 10.62 16.44
C THR A 996 -11.80 10.71 17.95
N PRO A 997 -12.15 9.67 18.73
CA PRO A 997 -11.89 9.60 20.16
C PRO A 997 -10.40 9.82 20.49
N LEU A 998 -9.50 9.32 19.64
CA LEU A 998 -8.06 9.46 19.81
C LEU A 998 -7.59 10.92 19.64
N ILE A 999 -8.07 11.65 18.62
CA ILE A 999 -7.74 13.07 18.44
C ILE A 999 -8.34 13.92 19.57
N LEU A 1000 -9.57 13.61 19.98
CA LEU A 1000 -10.22 14.27 21.11
C LEU A 1000 -9.47 14.02 22.43
N ALA A 1001 -8.96 12.80 22.64
CA ALA A 1001 -8.16 12.44 23.79
C ALA A 1001 -6.83 13.21 23.84
N ILE A 1002 -6.14 13.31 22.70
CA ILE A 1002 -4.87 14.06 22.56
C ILE A 1002 -5.06 15.55 22.83
N THR A 1003 -6.16 16.13 22.35
CA THR A 1003 -6.38 17.59 22.40
C THR A 1003 -7.03 18.08 23.69
N LYS A 1004 -7.91 17.29 24.31
CA LYS A 1004 -8.73 17.73 25.45
C LYS A 1004 -8.49 16.95 26.73
N SER A 1005 -7.83 15.78 26.68
CA SER A 1005 -7.84 14.82 27.79
C SER A 1005 -6.50 14.67 28.49
N GLY A 1006 -5.83 13.53 28.31
CA GLY A 1006 -4.62 13.14 29.04
C GLY A 1006 -4.06 11.82 28.52
N LYS A 1007 -2.82 11.52 28.91
CA LYS A 1007 -2.00 10.39 28.43
C LYS A 1007 -2.68 9.05 28.68
N GLU A 1008 -3.33 8.89 29.82
CA GLU A 1008 -3.92 7.65 30.30
C GLU A 1008 -5.09 7.20 29.41
N ILE A 1009 -5.90 8.15 28.91
CA ILE A 1009 -7.00 7.85 27.98
C ILE A 1009 -6.44 7.53 26.58
N VAL A 1010 -5.34 8.18 26.17
CA VAL A 1010 -4.68 7.87 24.89
C VAL A 1010 -4.12 6.45 24.89
N GLU A 1011 -3.44 6.04 25.96
CA GLU A 1011 -2.91 4.67 26.11
C GLU A 1011 -4.04 3.63 26.08
N GLU A 1012 -5.14 3.90 26.78
CA GLU A 1012 -6.30 3.01 26.81
C GLU A 1012 -6.97 2.87 25.44
N LEU A 1013 -7.14 3.99 24.71
CA LEU A 1013 -7.73 3.97 23.37
C LEU A 1013 -6.84 3.20 22.37
N ILE A 1014 -5.52 3.41 22.41
CA ILE A 1014 -4.56 2.68 21.57
C ILE A 1014 -4.58 1.18 21.91
N ALA A 1015 -4.59 0.83 23.20
CA ALA A 1015 -4.67 -0.56 23.65
C ALA A 1015 -5.99 -1.22 23.20
N ALA A 1016 -7.08 -0.46 23.13
CA ALA A 1016 -8.38 -0.91 22.64
C ALA A 1016 -8.50 -0.94 21.10
N GLY A 1017 -7.43 -0.61 20.35
CA GLY A 1017 -7.40 -0.70 18.88
C GLY A 1017 -7.75 0.59 18.14
N ALA A 1018 -7.66 1.76 18.79
CA ALA A 1018 -7.76 3.03 18.09
C ALA A 1018 -6.60 3.20 17.11
N SER A 1019 -6.91 3.47 15.85
CA SER A 1019 -5.93 3.59 14.79
C SER A 1019 -5.32 5.00 14.76
N PRO A 1020 -3.99 5.15 14.88
CA PRO A 1020 -3.33 6.46 14.82
C PRO A 1020 -3.28 7.04 13.40
N ARG A 1021 -3.85 6.35 12.40
CA ARG A 1021 -3.87 6.76 10.98
C ARG A 1021 -5.19 7.40 10.54
N ILE A 1022 -6.23 7.35 11.37
CA ILE A 1022 -7.54 7.91 11.01
C ILE A 1022 -7.51 9.42 11.21
N LEU A 1023 -7.72 10.16 10.12
CA LEU A 1023 -7.77 11.62 10.12
C LEU A 1023 -9.07 12.15 10.73
N GLY A 1024 -8.96 13.28 11.44
CA GLY A 1024 -10.10 14.03 11.98
C GLY A 1024 -10.78 14.96 10.97
N GLY A 1025 -11.78 15.71 11.44
CA GLY A 1025 -12.54 16.71 10.69
C GLY A 1025 -11.71 17.92 10.24
N PHE A 1026 -12.29 18.79 9.40
CA PHE A 1026 -11.58 19.85 8.69
C PHE A 1026 -11.05 20.98 9.61
N PRO A 1027 -9.79 21.44 9.47
CA PRO A 1027 -8.76 20.89 8.58
C PRO A 1027 -8.30 19.52 9.07
N SER A 1028 -8.20 18.55 8.15
CA SER A 1028 -7.90 17.15 8.45
C SER A 1028 -6.57 16.99 9.19
N GLU A 1029 -6.64 16.91 10.51
CA GLU A 1029 -5.49 16.74 11.41
C GLU A 1029 -5.29 15.25 11.72
N SER A 1030 -4.05 14.76 11.64
CA SER A 1030 -3.70 13.41 12.09
C SER A 1030 -3.46 13.38 13.61
N PRO A 1031 -3.63 12.22 14.28
CA PRO A 1031 -3.28 12.06 15.70
C PRO A 1031 -1.83 12.49 16.01
N MET A 1032 -0.87 12.22 15.12
CA MET A 1032 0.52 12.68 15.26
C MET A 1032 0.64 14.20 15.17
N GLN A 1033 -0.04 14.84 14.23
CA GLN A 1033 -0.06 16.31 14.11
C GLN A 1033 -0.68 16.95 15.35
N ALA A 1034 -1.78 16.38 15.86
CA ALA A 1034 -2.41 16.83 17.10
C ALA A 1034 -1.49 16.69 18.32
N ALA A 1035 -0.72 15.59 18.41
CA ALA A 1035 0.23 15.35 19.51
C ALA A 1035 1.41 16.35 19.48
N ILE A 1036 1.92 16.66 18.29
CA ILE A 1036 2.98 17.66 18.09
C ILE A 1036 2.46 19.06 18.43
N ARG A 1037 1.26 19.42 17.96
CA ARG A 1037 0.65 20.73 18.21
C ARG A 1037 0.39 20.98 19.70
N THR A 1038 -0.01 19.96 20.43
CA THR A 1038 -0.24 20.03 21.89
C THR A 1038 1.05 20.00 22.71
N LYS A 1039 2.22 19.81 22.06
CA LYS A 1039 3.56 19.79 22.68
C LYS A 1039 3.70 18.76 23.81
N ASN A 1040 2.96 17.66 23.75
CA ASN A 1040 3.04 16.59 24.76
C ASN A 1040 3.96 15.47 24.27
N TYR A 1041 5.20 15.47 24.77
CA TYR A 1041 6.27 14.57 24.33
C TYR A 1041 5.94 13.09 24.61
N ASP A 1042 5.30 12.81 25.73
CA ASP A 1042 4.91 11.45 26.12
C ASP A 1042 3.85 10.87 25.19
N ILE A 1043 2.81 11.66 24.88
CA ILE A 1043 1.76 11.27 23.92
C ILE A 1043 2.35 11.07 22.52
N THR A 1044 3.28 11.93 22.11
CA THR A 1044 3.98 11.80 20.82
C THR A 1044 4.73 10.47 20.71
N LYS A 1045 5.41 10.04 21.79
CA LYS A 1045 6.12 8.76 21.84
C LYS A 1045 5.17 7.57 21.75
N ILE A 1046 4.00 7.65 22.41
CA ILE A 1046 2.98 6.60 22.39
C ILE A 1046 2.38 6.43 21.00
N ILE A 1047 1.97 7.53 20.35
CA ILE A 1047 1.41 7.49 18.99
C ILE A 1047 2.42 6.97 17.97
N LYS A 1048 3.71 7.35 18.10
CA LYS A 1048 4.80 6.83 17.25
C LYS A 1048 5.01 5.32 17.44
N ALA A 1049 4.98 4.84 18.67
CA ALA A 1049 5.13 3.41 18.97
C ALA A 1049 3.96 2.57 18.44
N ALA A 1050 2.77 3.16 18.34
CA ALA A 1050 1.57 2.52 17.80
C ALA A 1050 1.45 2.54 16.26
N GLY A 1051 2.48 3.05 15.54
CA GLY A 1051 2.52 3.06 14.07
C GLY A 1051 1.82 4.27 13.40
N GLY A 1052 1.68 5.37 14.15
CA GLY A 1052 1.11 6.66 13.74
C GLY A 1052 2.08 7.66 13.12
#